data_AF-A0A965XSM8-F1
#
_entry.id   AF-A0A965XSM8-F1
#
_cell.length_a   1.000
_cell.length_b   1.000
_cell.length_c   1.000
_cell.angle_alpha   90.00
_cell.angle_beta   90.00
_cell.angle_gamma   90.00
#
_symmetry.space_group_name_H-M   'P 1'
#
loop_
_entity.id
_entity.type
_entity.pdbx_description
1 polymer ?
#
loop_
_entity_poly.entity_id
_entity_poly.type
_entity_poly.pdbx_seq_one_letter_code
_entity_poly.pdbx_strand_id
1 'polypeptide(L)'
;TPDGSARLVLGYDPRASVLSATSPVTVEVSSQSDGAFQWTEYTVDLGPNVLAQASVRLVEAQPMGPKTAVVVSDGGEILTLDGEAALDGSFVVASSNAAGLVDIDKSGLVPAADNLNGVFTTIFTQEIGSSKTVIAIDFQPVGGKAKRLETISVGKGTVFSSSSFSLTDSARTNRLVVASVVSGSTVLYALQDFVDWTRFQSLPPVISAFTLAQTRASAGNMTNSLTDSHDRDRQPVDAGTVYSHYLLDLDVLLRSRAVPNWADTAYGQNPPADGTGRIPVVLLHGWQGNVHYRSAARLCDWEHSPVNNFSKLISYYLGTPALNQKYHLYLLRWPSYKHLTMSGELFGRLLADVRLRLPGTDLGRGLSDSTTGVVVITHSTGGLIARTAIETHKAFAGTTSDYDFLRKAIILAGPHHGTPEAVNTWPNNWSFLANKDVATQATSDLSWDSFDGNANIYFSTGVGVVGHRLRYDKDRAQSRWPVAVQNVRDFDQTYLNALGDLQTATYNPWLLWFTKRFATIKDRLAPRYILYSGWTRVTPDPGNFVNNSAAMAYTQTILAIAGYHNDSVLPVCSNLMATSAKDTSFYLPAPSWPDITQDWYPHSRLFSIPDVLSDRTVIVIGSGKDHPLGLDFRLIWDFDHGQTKDGALSKADQADVAGLIDEPMQTKKTVSDDFWMEVYRQGYVRGAMAYNTGQTPSDKELETMTNVLKSDPFFLILEKDLLDVAG
;
A
#
# COMPACT_ATOMS: atom_id res chain seq x y z
N THR A 1 11.97 -17.38 -34.27
CA THR A 1 13.11 -17.44 -35.20
C THR A 1 12.92 -18.64 -36.12
N PRO A 2 13.47 -18.59 -37.35
CA PRO A 2 13.28 -19.66 -38.34
C PRO A 2 13.71 -21.07 -37.88
N ASP A 3 14.65 -21.14 -36.95
CA ASP A 3 15.20 -22.37 -36.35
C ASP A 3 14.44 -22.86 -35.10
N GLY A 4 13.42 -22.11 -34.64
CA GLY A 4 12.66 -22.44 -33.43
C GLY A 4 13.43 -22.25 -32.11
N SER A 5 14.65 -21.72 -32.14
CA SER A 5 15.45 -21.46 -30.93
C SER A 5 14.84 -20.39 -30.04
N ALA A 6 14.09 -19.44 -30.62
CA ALA A 6 13.32 -18.45 -29.91
C ALA A 6 11.97 -18.10 -30.56
N ARG A 7 11.06 -17.57 -29.76
CA ARG A 7 9.76 -17.02 -30.12
C ARG A 7 9.69 -15.61 -29.56
N LEU A 8 9.67 -14.64 -30.48
CA LEU A 8 9.33 -13.27 -30.16
C LEU A 8 7.80 -13.14 -30.18
N VAL A 9 7.21 -12.58 -29.14
CA VAL A 9 5.77 -12.37 -28.99
C VAL A 9 5.51 -10.87 -28.89
N LEU A 10 4.78 -10.32 -29.85
CA LEU A 10 4.33 -8.93 -29.85
C LEU A 10 2.85 -8.89 -29.47
N GLY A 11 2.51 -8.26 -28.34
CA GLY A 11 1.14 -7.88 -27.99
C GLY A 11 0.94 -6.39 -28.28
N TYR A 12 -0.27 -5.97 -28.66
CA TYR A 12 -0.58 -4.58 -29.00
C TYR A 12 -2.09 -4.33 -28.95
N ASP A 13 -2.53 -3.07 -28.88
CA ASP A 13 -3.94 -2.73 -29.05
C ASP A 13 -4.30 -2.70 -30.55
N PRO A 14 -5.16 -3.62 -31.04
CA PRO A 14 -5.54 -3.66 -32.45
C PRO A 14 -6.38 -2.46 -32.89
N ARG A 15 -6.99 -1.70 -31.98
CA ARG A 15 -7.81 -0.52 -32.32
C ARG A 15 -6.98 0.74 -32.54
N ALA A 16 -5.83 0.82 -31.86
CA ALA A 16 -4.92 1.96 -31.95
C ALA A 16 -3.70 1.69 -32.84
N SER A 17 -3.50 0.45 -33.31
CA SER A 17 -2.36 0.05 -34.15
C SER A 17 -2.67 0.05 -35.64
N VAL A 18 -1.67 0.34 -36.46
CA VAL A 18 -1.73 0.29 -37.92
C VAL A 18 -0.89 -0.88 -38.42
N LEU A 19 -1.54 -1.87 -39.02
CA LEU A 19 -0.90 -3.05 -39.59
C LEU A 19 -1.12 -3.10 -41.11
N SER A 20 -0.03 -3.09 -41.86
CA SER A 20 0.00 -3.35 -43.29
C SER A 20 -0.18 -4.84 -43.57
N ALA A 21 -1.16 -5.19 -44.40
CA ALA A 21 -1.36 -6.55 -44.86
C ALA A 21 -0.27 -7.04 -45.84
N THR A 22 0.55 -6.13 -46.36
CA THR A 22 1.54 -6.41 -47.41
C THR A 22 2.98 -6.22 -46.97
N SER A 23 3.21 -5.72 -45.76
CA SER A 23 4.56 -5.45 -45.22
C SER A 23 4.81 -6.31 -43.99
N PRO A 24 5.56 -7.43 -44.13
CA PRO A 24 5.82 -8.32 -43.01
C PRO A 24 6.75 -7.66 -41.98
N VAL A 25 6.53 -7.96 -40.70
CA VAL A 25 7.52 -7.71 -39.65
C VAL A 25 8.70 -8.65 -39.90
N THR A 26 9.91 -8.12 -40.02
CA THR A 26 11.13 -8.91 -40.17
C THR A 26 11.88 -8.97 -38.85
N VAL A 27 12.57 -10.09 -38.61
CA VAL A 27 13.37 -10.29 -37.41
C VAL A 27 14.72 -10.85 -37.83
N GLU A 28 15.78 -10.08 -37.61
CA GLU A 28 17.15 -10.51 -37.76
C GLU A 28 17.71 -10.93 -36.40
N VAL A 29 18.55 -11.97 -36.39
CA VAL A 29 19.10 -12.55 -35.16
C VAL A 29 20.61 -12.56 -35.25
N SER A 30 21.29 -12.04 -34.23
CA SER A 30 22.75 -12.11 -34.13
C SER A 30 23.19 -12.50 -32.72
N SER A 31 24.15 -13.43 -32.62
CA SER A 31 24.76 -13.81 -31.35
C SER A 31 26.06 -13.04 -31.15
N GLN A 32 26.23 -12.52 -29.94
CA GLN A 32 27.31 -11.63 -29.56
C GLN A 32 27.97 -12.12 -28.27
N SER A 33 29.23 -11.75 -28.08
CA SER A 33 29.95 -12.02 -26.83
C SER A 33 31.04 -10.99 -26.56
N ASP A 34 31.30 -10.73 -25.29
CA ASP A 34 32.40 -9.89 -24.81
C ASP A 34 32.82 -10.36 -23.42
N GLY A 35 33.95 -11.07 -23.36
CA GLY A 35 34.40 -11.70 -22.13
C GLY A 35 33.44 -12.78 -21.63
N ALA A 36 32.96 -12.61 -20.40
CA ALA A 36 31.98 -13.52 -19.80
C ALA A 36 30.53 -13.24 -20.27
N PHE A 37 30.28 -12.08 -20.88
CA PHE A 37 28.94 -11.71 -21.35
C PHE A 37 28.65 -12.37 -22.69
N GLN A 38 27.50 -13.03 -22.77
CA GLN A 38 26.96 -13.63 -23.97
C GLN A 38 25.51 -13.15 -24.14
N TRP A 39 25.15 -12.75 -25.34
CA TRP A 39 23.80 -12.30 -25.64
C TRP A 39 23.41 -12.55 -27.09
N THR A 40 22.11 -12.57 -27.34
CA THR A 40 21.53 -12.67 -28.68
C THR A 40 20.64 -11.47 -28.89
N GLU A 41 20.88 -10.75 -29.97
CA GLU A 41 20.09 -9.61 -30.41
C GLU A 41 19.08 -10.05 -31.46
N TYR A 42 17.87 -9.53 -31.32
CA TYR A 42 16.75 -9.72 -32.21
C TYR A 42 16.35 -8.33 -32.72
N THR A 43 16.85 -7.95 -33.89
CA THR A 43 16.48 -6.68 -34.54
C THR A 43 15.16 -6.89 -35.25
N VAL A 44 14.14 -6.17 -34.80
CA VAL A 44 12.77 -6.27 -35.30
C VAL A 44 12.50 -5.02 -36.11
N ASP A 45 12.24 -5.19 -37.41
CA ASP A 45 11.78 -4.11 -38.27
C ASP A 45 10.28 -4.28 -38.52
N LEU A 46 9.51 -3.32 -38.01
CA LEU A 46 8.07 -3.25 -38.20
C LEU A 46 7.71 -2.76 -39.61
N GLY A 47 8.66 -2.23 -40.38
CA GLY A 47 8.40 -1.58 -41.65
C GLY A 47 7.44 -0.40 -41.47
N PRO A 48 6.32 -0.32 -42.23
CA PRO A 48 5.32 0.74 -42.07
C PRO A 48 4.32 0.48 -40.92
N ASN A 49 4.45 -0.63 -40.19
CA ASN A 49 3.54 -0.95 -39.09
C ASN A 49 3.81 -0.05 -37.88
N VAL A 50 2.74 0.37 -37.21
CA VAL A 50 2.79 1.14 -35.96
C VAL A 50 1.98 0.38 -34.92
N LEU A 51 2.63 -0.13 -33.88
CA LEU A 51 1.99 -0.88 -32.80
C LEU A 51 1.76 0.06 -31.61
N ALA A 52 0.53 0.47 -31.38
CA ALA A 52 0.16 1.27 -30.20
C ALA A 52 -0.04 0.38 -28.97
N GLN A 53 0.36 0.88 -27.80
CA GLN A 53 0.29 0.17 -26.51
C GLN A 53 0.87 -1.25 -26.62
N ALA A 54 2.07 -1.33 -27.19
CA ALA A 54 2.67 -2.60 -27.55
C ALA A 54 3.51 -3.19 -26.40
N SER A 55 3.61 -4.51 -26.39
CA SER A 55 4.42 -5.28 -25.46
C SER A 55 5.21 -6.35 -26.22
N VAL A 56 6.45 -6.60 -25.80
CA VAL A 56 7.37 -7.49 -26.53
C VAL A 56 7.95 -8.54 -25.59
N ARG A 57 7.78 -9.82 -25.90
CA ARG A 57 8.30 -10.97 -25.13
C ARG A 57 9.29 -11.75 -25.96
N LEU A 58 10.31 -12.29 -25.30
CA LEU A 58 11.18 -13.29 -25.90
C LEU A 58 11.12 -14.59 -25.10
N VAL A 59 10.78 -15.68 -25.78
CA VAL A 59 10.82 -17.05 -25.25
C VAL A 59 11.86 -17.82 -26.04
N GLU A 60 12.73 -18.59 -25.39
CA GLU A 60 13.86 -19.29 -26.01
C GLU A 60 13.82 -20.72 -25.53
N ALA A 61 14.11 -21.67 -26.42
CA ALA A 61 14.12 -23.10 -26.16
C ALA A 61 15.26 -23.49 -25.20
N GLN A 62 16.43 -22.84 -25.33
CA GLN A 62 17.57 -22.98 -24.43
C GLN A 62 18.04 -21.59 -23.99
N PRO A 63 17.55 -21.11 -22.83
CA PRO A 63 17.95 -19.80 -22.30
C PRO A 63 19.45 -19.75 -22.01
N MET A 64 20.10 -18.63 -22.31
CA MET A 64 21.48 -18.36 -21.85
C MET A 64 21.57 -17.99 -20.35
N GLY A 65 20.43 -17.86 -19.66
CA GLY A 65 20.34 -17.55 -18.22
C GLY A 65 18.88 -17.40 -17.74
N PRO A 66 18.64 -17.13 -16.44
CA PRO A 66 17.33 -16.71 -15.94
C PRO A 66 16.95 -15.39 -16.63
N LYS A 67 15.84 -15.37 -17.37
CA LYS A 67 15.62 -14.36 -18.42
C LYS A 67 15.20 -13.00 -17.89
N THR A 68 15.80 -11.95 -18.47
CA THR A 68 15.18 -10.63 -18.62
C THR A 68 15.38 -10.22 -20.07
N ALA A 69 14.32 -10.23 -20.88
CA ALA A 69 14.39 -9.66 -22.22
C ALA A 69 14.33 -8.13 -22.09
N VAL A 70 15.33 -7.43 -22.64
CA VAL A 70 15.37 -5.96 -22.63
C VAL A 70 15.09 -5.45 -24.03
N VAL A 71 14.17 -4.49 -24.15
CA VAL A 71 13.83 -3.84 -25.42
C VAL A 71 14.47 -2.46 -25.47
N VAL A 72 15.19 -2.20 -26.57
CA VAL A 72 15.88 -0.96 -26.87
C VAL A 72 15.25 -0.39 -28.14
N SER A 73 14.69 0.82 -28.07
CA SER A 73 14.21 1.55 -29.26
C SER A 73 15.35 2.24 -30.00
N ASP A 74 15.13 2.57 -31.27
CA ASP A 74 16.00 3.45 -32.07
C ASP A 74 16.12 4.82 -31.39
N GLY A 75 17.17 4.98 -30.58
CA GLY A 75 17.36 6.09 -29.65
C GLY A 75 18.07 5.73 -28.34
N GLY A 76 18.19 4.44 -28.03
CA GLY A 76 18.94 3.95 -26.86
C GLY A 76 18.22 4.13 -25.51
N GLU A 77 16.94 4.55 -25.51
CA GLU A 77 16.10 4.54 -24.32
C GLU A 77 15.63 3.09 -24.03
N ILE A 78 15.69 2.66 -22.76
CA ILE A 78 15.14 1.36 -22.32
C ILE A 78 13.62 1.47 -22.39
N LEU A 79 12.99 0.74 -23.30
CA LEU A 79 11.55 0.67 -23.37
C LEU A 79 11.02 -0.13 -22.19
N THR A 80 10.44 0.61 -21.26
CA THR A 80 9.81 0.10 -20.06
C THR A 80 8.41 -0.37 -20.46
N LEU A 81 8.28 -1.63 -20.88
CA LEU A 81 7.06 -2.16 -21.50
C LEU A 81 5.98 -2.53 -20.48
N ASP A 82 5.49 -1.51 -19.79
CA ASP A 82 4.14 -1.42 -19.22
C ASP A 82 3.55 0.01 -19.41
N GLY A 83 4.22 0.88 -20.18
CA GLY A 83 3.73 2.21 -20.56
C GLY A 83 3.23 2.25 -22.00
N GLU A 84 2.32 3.18 -22.29
CA GLU A 84 1.66 3.43 -23.58
C GLU A 84 2.61 3.93 -24.70
N ALA A 85 3.71 3.22 -24.96
CA ALA A 85 4.60 3.55 -26.06
C ALA A 85 4.10 2.93 -27.37
N ALA A 86 3.97 3.74 -28.40
CA ALA A 86 3.85 3.25 -29.76
C ALA A 86 5.23 2.73 -30.21
N LEU A 87 5.26 1.54 -30.82
CA LEU A 87 6.43 1.01 -31.51
C LEU A 87 6.26 1.24 -33.01
N ASP A 88 7.23 1.90 -33.62
CA ASP A 88 7.33 2.10 -35.06
C ASP A 88 8.79 1.87 -35.52
N GLY A 89 8.98 1.69 -36.83
CA GLY A 89 10.31 1.49 -37.41
C GLY A 89 11.01 0.21 -36.91
N SER A 90 12.29 0.36 -36.54
CA SER A 90 13.13 -0.75 -36.07
C SER A 90 13.45 -0.64 -34.58
N PHE A 91 13.47 -1.78 -33.88
CA PHE A 91 13.88 -1.87 -32.48
C PHE A 91 14.67 -3.16 -32.21
N VAL A 92 15.47 -3.17 -31.15
CA VAL A 92 16.29 -4.34 -30.78
C VAL A 92 15.77 -4.93 -29.47
N VAL A 93 15.68 -6.26 -29.43
CA VAL A 93 15.44 -7.02 -28.20
C VAL A 93 16.66 -7.88 -27.93
N ALA A 94 17.12 -7.96 -26.69
CA ALA A 94 18.24 -8.82 -26.32
C ALA A 94 17.87 -9.84 -25.23
N SER A 95 18.42 -11.06 -25.36
CA SER A 95 18.55 -12.03 -24.26
C SER A 95 20.01 -12.16 -23.87
N SER A 96 20.32 -12.19 -22.57
CA SER A 96 21.70 -12.27 -22.09
C SER A 96 21.86 -13.23 -20.91
N ASN A 97 23.07 -13.75 -20.73
CA ASN A 97 23.49 -14.44 -19.51
C ASN A 97 23.81 -13.49 -18.33
N ALA A 98 23.80 -12.17 -18.54
CA ALA A 98 24.18 -11.19 -17.52
C ALA A 98 23.40 -11.32 -16.20
N ALA A 99 22.13 -11.72 -16.25
CA ALA A 99 21.31 -12.00 -15.07
C ALA A 99 21.88 -13.11 -14.16
N GLY A 100 22.61 -14.09 -14.72
CA GLY A 100 23.29 -15.14 -13.96
C GLY A 100 24.68 -14.72 -13.46
N LEU A 101 25.22 -13.62 -13.97
CA LEU A 101 26.52 -13.08 -13.59
C LEU A 101 26.41 -12.03 -12.49
N VAL A 102 25.32 -11.27 -12.43
CA VAL A 102 25.11 -10.21 -11.45
C VAL A 102 24.60 -10.80 -10.13
N ASP A 103 25.28 -10.51 -9.02
CA ASP A 103 24.81 -10.80 -7.67
C ASP A 103 23.85 -9.69 -7.23
N ILE A 104 22.57 -9.89 -7.52
CA ILE A 104 21.51 -8.92 -7.26
C ILE A 104 21.34 -8.61 -5.77
N ASP A 105 21.61 -9.57 -4.89
CA ASP A 105 21.40 -9.42 -3.44
C ASP A 105 22.52 -8.62 -2.77
N LYS A 106 23.70 -8.56 -3.39
CA LYS A 106 24.82 -7.73 -2.92
C LYS A 106 25.00 -6.42 -3.70
N SER A 107 24.29 -6.25 -4.81
CA SER A 107 24.34 -5.02 -5.61
C SER A 107 23.33 -3.98 -5.11
N GLY A 108 23.59 -2.71 -5.44
CA GLY A 108 22.69 -1.58 -5.23
C GLY A 108 23.34 -0.35 -4.58
N LEU A 109 22.52 0.50 -3.95
CA LEU A 109 22.97 1.76 -3.35
C LEU A 109 23.60 1.55 -1.98
N VAL A 110 24.86 1.98 -1.84
CA VAL A 110 25.66 1.89 -0.62
C VAL A 110 25.91 3.30 -0.07
N PRO A 111 25.25 3.71 1.04
CA PRO A 111 25.52 4.99 1.66
C PRO A 111 26.89 4.99 2.35
N ALA A 112 27.54 6.15 2.35
CA ALA A 112 28.72 6.42 3.17
C ALA A 112 28.34 6.53 4.65
N ALA A 113 29.35 6.59 5.53
CA ALA A 113 29.13 6.67 6.98
C ALA A 113 28.37 7.94 7.43
N ASP A 114 28.43 9.01 6.63
CA ASP A 114 27.67 10.24 6.87
C ASP A 114 26.19 10.14 6.47
N ASN A 115 25.82 9.09 5.73
CA ASN A 115 24.49 8.87 5.13
C ASN A 115 23.99 10.02 4.22
N LEU A 116 24.90 10.92 3.82
CA LEU A 116 24.64 12.07 2.93
C LEU A 116 25.17 11.82 1.52
N ASN A 117 26.19 10.96 1.41
CA ASN A 117 26.80 10.56 0.15
C ASN A 117 26.69 9.05 -0.03
N GLY A 118 26.79 8.58 -1.27
CA GLY A 118 26.78 7.15 -1.56
C GLY A 118 27.31 6.82 -2.94
N VAL A 119 27.46 5.52 -3.18
CA VAL A 119 27.83 4.95 -4.47
C VAL A 119 26.81 3.89 -4.87
N PHE A 120 26.55 3.75 -6.17
CA PHE A 120 25.87 2.56 -6.67
C PHE A 120 26.91 1.50 -7.01
N THR A 121 26.76 0.29 -6.47
CA THR A 121 27.70 -0.81 -6.67
C THR A 121 27.04 -1.97 -7.39
N THR A 122 27.64 -2.42 -8.48
CA THR A 122 27.28 -3.66 -9.18
C THR A 122 28.30 -4.73 -8.85
N ILE A 123 27.84 -5.84 -8.29
CA ILE A 123 28.67 -6.98 -7.90
C ILE A 123 28.35 -8.16 -8.80
N PHE A 124 29.40 -8.86 -9.24
CA PHE A 124 29.29 -10.06 -10.04
C PHE A 124 29.64 -11.29 -9.20
N THR A 125 28.98 -12.42 -9.50
CA THR A 125 29.14 -13.71 -8.82
C THR A 125 30.51 -14.36 -9.09
N GLN A 126 31.22 -13.87 -10.11
CA GLN A 126 32.54 -14.30 -10.53
C GLN A 126 33.34 -13.12 -11.08
N GLU A 127 34.66 -13.31 -11.23
CA GLU A 127 35.50 -12.34 -11.91
C GLU A 127 35.07 -12.22 -13.38
N ILE A 128 34.79 -11.00 -13.80
CA ILE A 128 34.47 -10.66 -15.19
C ILE A 128 35.58 -9.79 -15.77
N GLY A 129 35.72 -9.86 -17.08
CA GLY A 129 36.64 -9.03 -17.85
C GLY A 129 36.04 -8.77 -19.22
N SER A 130 35.89 -7.51 -19.60
CA SER A 130 35.29 -7.12 -20.87
C SER A 130 36.06 -5.95 -21.49
N SER A 131 35.98 -5.86 -22.82
CA SER A 131 36.62 -4.80 -23.60
C SER A 131 35.65 -3.71 -24.07
N LYS A 132 34.35 -4.01 -24.13
CA LYS A 132 33.31 -3.13 -24.70
C LYS A 132 32.13 -2.90 -23.75
N THR A 133 31.96 -3.75 -22.75
CA THR A 133 30.86 -3.67 -21.79
C THR A 133 31.16 -2.61 -20.74
N VAL A 134 30.14 -1.84 -20.41
CA VAL A 134 30.15 -0.77 -19.43
C VAL A 134 28.98 -0.91 -18.48
N ILE A 135 29.06 -0.29 -17.32
CA ILE A 135 27.92 -0.07 -16.43
C ILE A 135 27.54 1.40 -16.56
N ALA A 136 26.36 1.66 -17.11
CA ALA A 136 25.76 2.99 -17.16
C ALA A 136 24.95 3.23 -15.89
N ILE A 137 25.23 4.32 -15.18
CA ILE A 137 24.49 4.75 -13.99
C ILE A 137 23.62 5.95 -14.37
N ASP A 138 22.31 5.77 -14.27
CA ASP A 138 21.32 6.76 -14.66
C ASP A 138 20.40 7.12 -13.47
N PHE A 139 19.99 8.38 -13.38
CA PHE A 139 18.92 8.82 -12.50
C PHE A 139 17.65 9.06 -13.29
N GLN A 140 16.51 8.56 -12.81
CA GLN A 140 15.23 8.80 -13.46
C GLN A 140 14.12 9.08 -12.42
N PRO A 141 13.21 10.04 -12.69
CA PRO A 141 11.96 10.07 -11.94
C PRO A 141 11.17 8.78 -12.22
N VAL A 142 10.31 8.38 -11.30
CA VAL A 142 9.40 7.26 -11.55
C VAL A 142 8.53 7.59 -12.77
N GLY A 143 8.61 6.77 -13.81
CA GLY A 143 7.84 6.96 -15.05
C GLY A 143 8.34 8.08 -15.98
N GLY A 144 9.52 8.68 -15.75
CA GLY A 144 10.07 9.69 -16.65
C GLY A 144 11.48 9.40 -17.14
N LYS A 145 12.06 10.37 -17.87
CA LYS A 145 13.30 10.17 -18.62
C LYS A 145 14.54 10.05 -17.71
N ALA A 146 15.41 9.12 -18.09
CA ALA A 146 16.70 8.90 -17.47
C ALA A 146 17.72 9.99 -17.83
N LYS A 147 18.56 10.35 -16.85
CA LYS A 147 19.70 11.23 -16.99
C LYS A 147 20.96 10.53 -16.52
N ARG A 148 21.93 10.39 -17.42
CA ARG A 148 23.23 9.77 -17.16
C ARG A 148 24.00 10.53 -16.08
N LEU A 149 24.45 9.80 -15.05
CA LEU A 149 25.47 10.26 -14.12
C LEU A 149 26.86 9.92 -14.68
N GLU A 150 27.10 8.63 -14.96
CA GLU A 150 28.43 8.11 -15.23
C GLU A 150 28.36 6.80 -16.04
N THR A 151 29.45 6.49 -16.74
CA THR A 151 29.69 5.20 -17.40
C THR A 151 30.98 4.61 -16.84
N ILE A 152 30.90 3.38 -16.31
CA ILE A 152 32.02 2.67 -15.68
C ILE A 152 32.47 1.55 -16.62
N SER A 153 33.75 1.51 -16.99
CA SER A 153 34.29 0.42 -17.80
C SER A 153 34.33 -0.89 -17.01
N VAL A 154 33.75 -1.96 -17.59
CA VAL A 154 33.81 -3.30 -17.01
C VAL A 154 35.12 -3.96 -17.42
N GLY A 155 36.22 -3.45 -16.86
CA GLY A 155 37.54 -4.06 -16.97
C GLY A 155 37.58 -5.40 -16.23
N LYS A 156 38.75 -5.77 -15.70
CA LYS A 156 38.89 -7.01 -14.92
C LYS A 156 38.50 -6.78 -13.45
N GLY A 157 37.49 -7.47 -12.94
CA GLY A 157 37.08 -7.37 -11.53
C GLY A 157 35.76 -8.07 -11.21
N THR A 158 35.36 -7.99 -9.94
CA THR A 158 34.08 -8.53 -9.42
C THR A 158 33.15 -7.45 -8.89
N VAL A 159 33.69 -6.27 -8.55
CA VAL A 159 32.95 -5.17 -7.93
C VAL A 159 33.26 -3.91 -8.71
N PHE A 160 32.19 -3.23 -9.15
CA PHE A 160 32.28 -1.99 -9.91
C PHE A 160 31.33 -0.97 -9.27
N SER A 161 31.88 0.17 -8.85
CA SER A 161 31.13 1.21 -8.15
C SER A 161 31.19 2.52 -8.92
N SER A 162 30.11 3.29 -8.87
CA SER A 162 30.11 4.67 -9.36
C SER A 162 31.04 5.56 -8.54
N SER A 163 31.34 6.74 -9.07
CA SER A 163 31.77 7.87 -8.25
C SER A 163 30.74 8.16 -7.16
N SER A 164 31.24 8.70 -6.03
CA SER A 164 30.38 9.12 -4.92
C SER A 164 29.51 10.30 -5.34
N PHE A 165 28.22 10.24 -5.01
CA PHE A 165 27.26 11.31 -5.26
C PHE A 165 26.43 11.62 -4.01
N SER A 166 25.93 12.85 -3.93
CA SER A 166 25.05 13.28 -2.84
C SER A 166 23.68 12.62 -2.97
N LEU A 167 23.22 12.04 -1.87
CA LEU A 167 21.91 11.40 -1.69
C LEU A 167 20.82 12.39 -1.25
N THR A 168 21.22 13.63 -0.95
CA THR A 168 20.34 14.71 -0.47
C THR A 168 20.20 15.86 -1.46
N ASP A 169 20.88 15.80 -2.60
CA ASP A 169 20.75 16.77 -3.69
C ASP A 169 19.33 16.72 -4.26
N SER A 170 18.59 17.83 -4.22
CA SER A 170 17.22 17.94 -4.73
C SER A 170 17.04 17.50 -6.19
N ALA A 171 18.11 17.52 -7.00
CA ALA A 171 18.06 17.02 -8.38
C ALA A 171 18.04 15.48 -8.47
N ARG A 172 18.44 14.78 -7.41
CA ARG A 172 18.61 13.33 -7.31
C ARG A 172 17.72 12.67 -6.25
N THR A 173 17.32 13.42 -5.24
CA THR A 173 16.35 12.99 -4.23
C THR A 173 15.00 12.69 -4.88
N ASN A 174 14.32 11.65 -4.37
CA ASN A 174 13.09 11.10 -4.92
C ASN A 174 13.24 10.61 -6.38
N ARG A 175 14.33 9.90 -6.66
CA ARG A 175 14.63 9.34 -7.99
C ARG A 175 15.08 7.89 -7.87
N LEU A 176 14.78 7.12 -8.91
CA LEU A 176 15.40 5.82 -9.14
C LEU A 176 16.85 6.04 -9.59
N VAL A 177 17.75 5.22 -9.07
CA VAL A 177 19.11 5.03 -9.62
C VAL A 177 19.10 3.71 -10.35
N VAL A 178 19.40 3.72 -11.64
CA VAL A 178 19.41 2.53 -12.49
C VAL A 178 20.85 2.26 -12.92
N ALA A 179 21.32 1.05 -12.67
CA ALA A 179 22.60 0.56 -13.18
C ALA A 179 22.35 -0.44 -14.30
N SER A 180 22.67 -0.04 -15.52
CA SER A 180 22.52 -0.87 -16.72
C SER A 180 23.87 -1.43 -17.15
N VAL A 181 23.96 -2.75 -17.30
CA VAL A 181 25.08 -3.43 -17.97
C VAL A 181 24.85 -3.32 -19.47
N VAL A 182 25.72 -2.59 -20.17
CA VAL A 182 25.53 -2.22 -21.58
C VAL A 182 26.75 -2.64 -22.40
N SER A 183 26.52 -3.25 -23.56
CA SER A 183 27.56 -3.53 -24.56
C SER A 183 27.18 -2.89 -25.89
N GLY A 184 27.97 -1.92 -26.34
CA GLY A 184 27.58 -1.08 -27.48
C GLY A 184 26.32 -0.25 -27.17
N SER A 185 25.26 -0.44 -27.97
CA SER A 185 23.93 0.14 -27.73
C SER A 185 22.98 -0.81 -26.99
N THR A 186 23.41 -2.03 -26.69
CA THR A 186 22.54 -3.10 -26.19
C THR A 186 22.61 -3.20 -24.67
N VAL A 187 21.46 -3.06 -24.02
CA VAL A 187 21.34 -3.27 -22.57
C VAL A 187 21.17 -4.76 -22.30
N LEU A 188 22.11 -5.35 -21.57
CA LEU A 188 22.16 -6.77 -21.26
C LEU A 188 21.40 -7.10 -19.97
N TYR A 189 21.45 -6.18 -19.00
CA TYR A 189 20.80 -6.31 -17.71
C TYR A 189 20.68 -4.94 -17.05
N ALA A 190 19.67 -4.74 -16.20
CA ALA A 190 19.53 -3.51 -15.43
C ALA A 190 19.08 -3.80 -14.00
N LEU A 191 19.71 -3.10 -13.06
CA LEU A 191 19.36 -3.07 -11.65
C LEU A 191 18.82 -1.69 -11.28
N GLN A 192 17.97 -1.60 -10.26
CA GLN A 192 17.54 -0.31 -9.74
C GLN A 192 17.46 -0.26 -8.21
N ASP A 193 17.74 0.91 -7.66
CA ASP A 193 17.49 1.29 -6.26
C ASP A 193 16.85 2.69 -6.25
N PHE A 194 16.56 3.24 -5.07
CA PHE A 194 15.86 4.52 -4.94
C PHE A 194 16.57 5.44 -3.93
N VAL A 195 16.82 6.68 -4.35
CA VAL A 195 17.29 7.75 -3.46
C VAL A 195 16.08 8.45 -2.88
N ASP A 196 15.71 8.08 -1.65
CA ASP A 196 14.63 8.71 -0.89
C ASP A 196 15.20 9.52 0.28
N TRP A 197 14.68 10.72 0.47
CA TRP A 197 14.97 11.58 1.61
C TRP A 197 14.46 11.01 2.93
N THR A 198 13.50 10.08 2.94
CA THR A 198 13.12 9.38 4.19
C THR A 198 14.25 8.49 4.72
N ARG A 199 15.20 8.09 3.87
CA ARG A 199 16.34 7.20 4.21
C ARG A 199 17.65 7.96 4.39
N PHE A 200 17.94 8.91 3.51
CA PHE A 200 19.28 9.50 3.41
C PHE A 200 19.31 10.91 3.99
N GLN A 201 19.79 10.99 5.23
CA GLN A 201 19.95 12.21 6.02
C GLN A 201 21.08 12.00 7.03
N SER A 202 21.66 13.09 7.55
CA SER A 202 22.74 13.04 8.55
C SER A 202 22.32 12.33 9.84
N LEU A 203 21.06 12.51 10.25
CA LEU A 203 20.39 11.67 11.23
C LEU A 203 19.31 10.85 10.50
N PRO A 204 19.53 9.55 10.24
CA PRO A 204 18.61 8.75 9.44
C PRO A 204 17.23 8.60 10.13
N PRO A 205 16.11 9.00 9.50
CA PRO A 205 14.77 8.82 10.06
C PRO A 205 14.33 7.37 10.16
N VAL A 206 14.83 6.50 9.27
CA VAL A 206 14.56 5.06 9.31
C VAL A 206 15.38 4.43 10.42
N ILE A 207 14.69 4.00 11.48
CA ILE A 207 15.30 3.46 12.70
C ILE A 207 15.46 1.93 12.68
N SER A 208 14.70 1.24 11.83
CA SER A 208 14.80 -0.20 11.59
C SER A 208 14.28 -0.53 10.18
N ALA A 209 14.92 -1.47 9.48
CA ALA A 209 14.54 -1.83 8.11
C ALA A 209 14.95 -3.26 7.75
N PHE A 210 14.23 -3.81 6.78
CA PHE A 210 14.62 -4.99 6.02
C PHE A 210 14.84 -4.64 4.56
N THR A 211 15.93 -5.14 3.99
CA THR A 211 16.22 -4.97 2.56
C THR A 211 15.54 -6.03 1.71
N LEU A 212 15.55 -5.85 0.39
CA LEU A 212 15.05 -6.84 -0.54
C LEU A 212 15.84 -8.15 -0.44
N ALA A 213 17.17 -8.10 -0.31
CA ALA A 213 18.00 -9.29 -0.11
C ALA A 213 17.57 -10.13 1.11
N GLN A 214 17.20 -9.47 2.21
CA GLN A 214 16.73 -10.14 3.43
C GLN A 214 15.30 -10.70 3.31
N THR A 215 14.54 -10.21 2.34
CA THR A 215 13.12 -10.53 2.19
C THR A 215 12.81 -11.23 0.87
N ARG A 216 13.78 -11.48 0.00
CA ARG A 216 13.62 -12.28 -1.21
C ARG A 216 13.33 -13.74 -0.82
N ALA A 217 12.57 -14.45 -1.63
CA ALA A 217 12.22 -15.83 -1.33
C ALA A 217 13.45 -16.75 -1.29
N SER A 218 13.52 -17.60 -0.26
CA SER A 218 14.33 -18.81 -0.28
C SER A 218 13.45 -19.99 -0.67
N ALA A 219 13.99 -20.97 -1.41
CA ALA A 219 13.25 -22.19 -1.77
C ALA A 219 12.57 -22.81 -0.53
N GLY A 220 11.26 -23.09 -0.62
CA GLY A 220 10.47 -23.74 0.44
C GLY A 220 9.78 -22.81 1.45
N ASN A 221 9.91 -21.48 1.35
CA ASN A 221 9.15 -20.57 2.21
C ASN A 221 7.73 -20.31 1.65
N MET A 222 6.70 -20.87 2.28
CA MET A 222 5.30 -20.74 1.85
C MET A 222 4.71 -19.34 2.05
N THR A 223 5.32 -18.47 2.86
CA THR A 223 4.86 -17.09 3.08
C THR A 223 5.69 -16.07 2.29
N ASN A 224 6.73 -16.52 1.58
CA ASN A 224 7.62 -15.68 0.79
C ASN A 224 8.14 -16.45 -0.43
N SER A 225 7.49 -16.31 -1.59
CA SER A 225 7.88 -17.03 -2.82
C SER A 225 8.25 -16.13 -4.00
N LEU A 226 8.34 -14.82 -3.80
CA LEU A 226 8.88 -13.92 -4.82
C LEU A 226 10.41 -14.03 -4.84
N THR A 227 10.91 -14.80 -5.80
CA THR A 227 12.34 -14.95 -6.13
C THR A 227 12.94 -13.66 -6.68
N ASP A 228 12.09 -12.81 -7.24
CA ASP A 228 12.32 -11.45 -7.71
C ASP A 228 11.09 -10.60 -7.33
N SER A 229 11.28 -9.31 -7.05
CA SER A 229 10.17 -8.39 -6.74
C SER A 229 9.28 -8.10 -7.97
N HIS A 230 9.52 -8.73 -9.11
CA HIS A 230 8.83 -8.43 -10.36
C HIS A 230 7.92 -9.58 -10.78
N ASP A 231 6.81 -9.21 -11.41
CA ASP A 231 6.10 -10.12 -12.29
C ASP A 231 7.08 -10.59 -13.37
N ARG A 232 6.93 -11.83 -13.82
CA ARG A 232 7.93 -12.63 -14.57
C ARG A 232 8.44 -12.05 -15.90
N ASP A 233 8.15 -10.80 -16.25
CA ASP A 233 8.50 -10.20 -17.51
C ASP A 233 8.67 -8.66 -17.37
N ARG A 234 9.91 -8.14 -17.58
CA ARG A 234 10.23 -6.84 -18.24
C ARG A 234 10.38 -5.53 -17.41
N GLN A 235 11.23 -5.47 -16.39
CA GLN A 235 11.68 -4.20 -15.77
C GLN A 235 13.14 -4.31 -15.26
N PRO A 236 13.88 -3.20 -15.01
CA PRO A 236 15.09 -3.25 -14.20
C PRO A 236 14.79 -3.95 -12.87
N VAL A 237 15.63 -4.90 -12.48
CA VAL A 237 15.42 -5.71 -11.28
C VAL A 237 15.80 -4.89 -10.05
N ASP A 238 14.95 -4.88 -9.03
CA ASP A 238 15.29 -4.19 -7.78
C ASP A 238 16.54 -4.81 -7.12
N ALA A 239 17.45 -3.93 -6.72
CA ALA A 239 18.69 -4.28 -6.08
C ALA A 239 18.46 -4.79 -4.64
N GLY A 240 19.36 -5.64 -4.15
CA GLY A 240 19.26 -6.28 -2.83
C GLY A 240 19.27 -5.30 -1.66
N THR A 241 19.85 -4.11 -1.85
CA THR A 241 19.95 -3.04 -0.84
C THR A 241 18.69 -2.19 -0.71
N VAL A 242 17.74 -2.31 -1.63
CA VAL A 242 16.45 -1.57 -1.58
C VAL A 242 15.71 -1.94 -0.29
N TYR A 243 15.16 -0.96 0.42
CA TYR A 243 14.31 -1.24 1.57
C TYR A 243 12.94 -1.75 1.12
N SER A 244 12.54 -2.93 1.62
CA SER A 244 11.22 -3.50 1.38
C SER A 244 10.25 -3.19 2.52
N HIS A 245 10.74 -3.20 3.75
CA HIS A 245 9.99 -2.84 4.97
C HIS A 245 10.86 -1.94 5.82
N TYR A 246 10.26 -0.94 6.45
CA TYR A 246 10.97 -0.11 7.41
C TYR A 246 10.04 0.55 8.40
N LEU A 247 10.63 1.00 9.51
CA LEU A 247 10.01 1.86 10.50
C LEU A 247 10.74 3.20 10.56
N LEU A 248 9.98 4.28 10.43
CA LEU A 248 10.46 5.66 10.39
C LEU A 248 10.01 6.43 11.64
N ASP A 249 10.89 7.25 12.18
CA ASP A 249 10.62 8.23 13.23
C ASP A 249 10.23 9.59 12.61
N LEU A 250 9.03 10.09 12.93
CA LEU A 250 8.50 11.33 12.35
C LEU A 250 9.28 12.56 12.82
N ASP A 251 9.67 12.63 14.09
CA ASP A 251 10.33 13.82 14.63
C ASP A 251 11.74 13.96 14.08
N VAL A 252 12.45 12.85 13.86
CA VAL A 252 13.73 12.84 13.15
C VAL A 252 13.56 13.32 11.71
N LEU A 253 12.52 12.85 11.00
CA LEU A 253 12.20 13.30 9.63
C LEU A 253 11.90 14.81 9.56
N LEU A 254 11.22 15.37 10.57
CA LEU A 254 10.88 16.79 10.60
C LEU A 254 12.10 17.68 10.88
N ARG A 255 13.02 17.24 11.74
CA ARG A 255 14.26 17.99 12.06
C ARG A 255 15.16 18.24 10.85
N SER A 256 15.15 17.34 9.88
CA SER A 256 15.90 17.51 8.63
C SER A 256 15.20 18.40 7.62
N ARG A 257 14.00 18.90 7.94
CA ARG A 257 13.18 19.80 7.10
C ARG A 257 12.85 19.20 5.74
N ALA A 258 12.74 17.87 5.70
CA ALA A 258 12.58 17.16 4.45
C ALA A 258 11.14 17.22 3.89
N VAL A 259 10.15 17.59 4.75
CA VAL A 259 8.82 18.07 4.34
C VAL A 259 8.78 19.60 4.53
N PRO A 260 9.05 20.43 3.50
CA PRO A 260 9.16 21.88 3.68
C PRO A 260 7.92 22.52 4.32
N ASN A 261 6.72 22.10 3.88
CA ASN A 261 5.47 22.67 4.36
C ASN A 261 5.20 22.43 5.86
N TRP A 262 5.77 21.38 6.46
CA TRP A 262 5.65 21.11 7.89
C TRP A 262 6.81 21.72 8.68
N ALA A 263 7.99 21.83 8.06
CA ALA A 263 9.19 22.34 8.71
C ALA A 263 9.03 23.78 9.24
N ASP A 264 8.14 24.56 8.65
CA ASP A 264 7.91 25.95 9.02
C ASP A 264 6.81 26.14 10.08
N THR A 265 6.11 25.07 10.47
CA THR A 265 5.08 25.10 11.51
C THR A 265 5.66 25.23 12.92
N ALA A 266 4.85 25.63 13.91
CA ALA A 266 5.29 25.76 15.30
C ALA A 266 5.90 24.45 15.85
N TYR A 267 5.29 23.31 15.53
CA TYR A 267 5.85 21.99 15.87
C TYR A 267 7.10 21.67 15.05
N GLY A 268 7.06 21.85 13.73
CA GLY A 268 8.17 21.48 12.83
C GLY A 268 9.46 22.25 13.08
N GLN A 269 9.37 23.48 13.57
CA GLN A 269 10.53 24.26 13.99
C GLN A 269 11.19 23.72 15.27
N ASN A 270 10.41 23.09 16.16
CA ASN A 270 10.85 22.63 17.47
C ASN A 270 10.25 21.27 17.86
N PRO A 271 10.45 20.21 17.06
CA PRO A 271 9.92 18.90 17.42
C PRO A 271 10.53 18.45 18.75
N PRO A 272 9.76 17.79 19.65
CA PRO A 272 10.30 17.25 20.89
C PRO A 272 11.42 16.25 20.63
N ALA A 273 12.33 16.08 21.60
CA ALA A 273 13.34 15.03 21.52
C ALA A 273 12.68 13.66 21.67
N ASP A 274 13.22 12.66 20.98
CA ASP A 274 12.87 11.26 21.27
C ASP A 274 13.36 10.89 22.67
N GLY A 275 12.64 9.99 23.34
CA GLY A 275 12.92 9.60 24.73
C GLY A 275 12.37 10.59 25.77
N THR A 276 11.48 11.51 25.39
CA THR A 276 10.89 12.52 26.31
C THR A 276 9.76 12.00 27.21
N GLY A 277 9.30 10.77 26.99
CA GLY A 277 8.30 10.10 27.85
C GLY A 277 6.93 10.01 27.18
N ARG A 278 6.87 10.26 25.87
CA ARG A 278 5.64 10.19 25.10
C ARG A 278 5.27 8.73 24.81
N ILE A 279 3.97 8.48 24.67
CA ILE A 279 3.47 7.17 24.28
C ILE A 279 3.76 6.98 22.78
N PRO A 280 4.47 5.91 22.37
CA PRO A 280 4.71 5.65 20.96
C PRO A 280 3.42 5.23 20.25
N VAL A 281 3.18 5.81 19.09
CA VAL A 281 2.11 5.43 18.14
C VAL A 281 2.75 4.95 16.85
N VAL A 282 2.43 3.73 16.41
CA VAL A 282 2.85 3.22 15.11
C VAL A 282 1.69 3.34 14.12
N LEU A 283 1.89 4.12 13.06
CA LEU A 283 0.97 4.26 11.94
C LEU A 283 1.29 3.23 10.85
N LEU A 284 0.28 2.49 10.39
CA LEU A 284 0.44 1.45 9.36
C LEU A 284 -0.57 1.62 8.23
N HIS A 285 -0.07 1.88 7.03
CA HIS A 285 -0.86 2.21 5.84
C HIS A 285 -1.57 1.00 5.20
N GLY A 286 -2.52 1.31 4.33
CA GLY A 286 -3.29 0.35 3.51
C GLY A 286 -2.61 -0.10 2.22
N TRP A 287 -3.39 -0.61 1.27
CA TRP A 287 -2.90 -1.13 -0.02
C TRP A 287 -2.42 -0.02 -0.98
N GLN A 288 -1.10 0.02 -1.23
CA GLN A 288 -0.47 1.09 -2.03
C GLN A 288 -0.12 0.71 -3.48
N GLY A 289 -0.08 -0.58 -3.84
CA GLY A 289 0.34 -1.01 -5.18
C GLY A 289 -0.70 -0.70 -6.26
N ASN A 290 -0.38 0.26 -7.12
CA ASN A 290 -1.11 0.49 -8.36
C ASN A 290 -0.82 -0.61 -9.38
N VAL A 291 -1.60 -0.70 -10.46
CA VAL A 291 -1.35 -1.68 -11.54
C VAL A 291 0.12 -1.63 -11.98
N HIS A 292 0.76 -2.80 -12.11
CA HIS A 292 2.18 -2.95 -12.48
C HIS A 292 3.21 -2.41 -11.47
N TYR A 293 2.78 -2.08 -10.24
CA TYR A 293 3.65 -1.47 -9.23
C TYR A 293 4.16 -2.47 -8.19
N ARG A 294 4.91 -3.48 -8.66
CA ARG A 294 5.53 -4.52 -7.81
C ARG A 294 6.98 -4.25 -7.42
N SER A 295 7.58 -3.20 -7.97
CA SER A 295 8.96 -2.83 -7.65
C SER A 295 9.07 -2.25 -6.24
N ALA A 296 9.94 -2.85 -5.44
CA ALA A 296 10.35 -2.34 -4.12
C ALA A 296 10.92 -0.93 -4.23
N ALA A 297 11.78 -0.68 -5.22
CA ALA A 297 12.45 0.60 -5.41
C ALA A 297 11.43 1.69 -5.79
N ARG A 298 10.50 1.38 -6.70
CA ARG A 298 9.44 2.33 -7.10
C ARG A 298 8.48 2.61 -5.95
N LEU A 299 8.12 1.60 -5.16
CA LEU A 299 7.32 1.81 -3.95
C LEU A 299 7.99 2.74 -2.92
N CYS A 300 9.29 3.05 -3.08
CA CYS A 300 9.99 4.06 -2.27
C CYS A 300 9.76 5.50 -2.71
N ASP A 301 9.05 5.72 -3.81
CA ASP A 301 8.64 7.06 -4.20
C ASP A 301 7.80 7.73 -3.12
N TRP A 302 7.97 9.05 -3.01
CA TRP A 302 7.25 9.90 -2.08
C TRP A 302 5.73 9.70 -2.15
N GLU A 303 5.18 9.58 -3.36
CA GLU A 303 3.74 9.34 -3.58
C GLU A 303 3.23 8.10 -2.82
N HIS A 304 4.08 7.08 -2.69
CA HIS A 304 3.80 5.82 -2.01
C HIS A 304 4.38 5.76 -0.59
N SER A 305 5.04 6.82 -0.11
CA SER A 305 5.59 6.85 1.24
C SER A 305 4.46 6.76 2.29
N PRO A 306 4.71 6.13 3.46
CA PRO A 306 3.73 6.13 4.55
C PRO A 306 3.46 7.55 5.09
N VAL A 307 4.41 8.47 4.94
CA VAL A 307 4.29 9.86 5.38
C VAL A 307 3.29 10.61 4.51
N ASN A 308 3.43 10.51 3.19
CA ASN A 308 2.43 11.04 2.26
C ASN A 308 1.07 10.34 2.46
N ASN A 309 1.09 9.04 2.78
CA ASN A 309 -0.12 8.31 3.07
C ASN A 309 -0.89 8.93 4.25
N PHE A 310 -0.26 9.20 5.39
CA PHE A 310 -0.93 9.77 6.56
C PHE A 310 -0.86 11.31 6.65
N SER A 311 -0.64 12.02 5.54
CA SER A 311 -0.24 13.43 5.57
C SER A 311 -1.21 14.34 6.33
N LYS A 312 -2.54 14.16 6.22
CA LYS A 312 -3.49 15.04 6.92
C LYS A 312 -3.71 14.63 8.38
N LEU A 313 -3.74 13.34 8.72
CA LEU A 313 -3.68 12.89 10.12
C LEU A 313 -2.43 13.41 10.83
N ILE A 314 -1.27 13.35 10.16
CA ILE A 314 -0.03 13.93 10.66
C ILE A 314 -0.21 15.44 10.84
N SER A 315 -0.73 16.15 9.85
CA SER A 315 -0.97 17.60 9.95
C SER A 315 -1.89 17.95 11.13
N TYR A 316 -2.95 17.18 11.36
CA TYR A 316 -3.81 17.33 12.52
C TYR A 316 -3.06 17.10 13.84
N TYR A 317 -2.25 16.05 13.94
CA TYR A 317 -1.38 15.79 15.10
C TYR A 317 -0.40 16.96 15.35
N LEU A 318 0.26 17.47 14.32
CA LEU A 318 1.19 18.59 14.42
C LEU A 318 0.49 19.85 14.96
N GLY A 319 -0.76 20.08 14.56
CA GLY A 319 -1.58 21.22 14.98
C GLY A 319 -2.33 21.06 16.30
N THR A 320 -2.16 19.91 16.99
CA THR A 320 -2.93 19.55 18.19
C THR A 320 -2.00 19.29 19.39
N PRO A 321 -1.70 20.32 20.21
CA PRO A 321 -0.78 20.21 21.35
C PRO A 321 -1.14 19.09 22.35
N ALA A 322 -2.43 18.84 22.58
CA ALA A 322 -2.88 17.78 23.49
C ALA A 322 -2.42 16.38 23.04
N LEU A 323 -2.30 16.16 21.72
CA LEU A 323 -1.80 14.92 21.16
C LEU A 323 -0.28 14.91 21.10
N ASN A 324 0.34 15.94 20.54
CA ASN A 324 1.78 15.93 20.26
C ASN A 324 2.68 16.06 21.52
N GLN A 325 2.13 16.53 22.63
CA GLN A 325 2.79 16.48 23.94
C GLN A 325 2.69 15.10 24.60
N LYS A 326 1.67 14.30 24.28
CA LYS A 326 1.44 12.97 24.87
C LYS A 326 1.99 11.82 24.01
N TYR A 327 2.02 12.00 22.69
CA TYR A 327 2.30 10.93 21.73
C TYR A 327 3.52 11.22 20.86
N HIS A 328 4.21 10.16 20.44
CA HIS A 328 5.30 10.21 19.46
C HIS A 328 4.94 9.29 18.29
N LEU A 329 4.88 9.83 17.06
CA LEU A 329 4.50 9.07 15.86
C LEU A 329 5.69 8.37 15.18
N TYR A 330 5.49 7.09 14.87
CA TYR A 330 6.34 6.27 14.04
C TYR A 330 5.53 5.73 12.85
N LEU A 331 6.15 5.58 11.69
CA LEU A 331 5.48 5.15 10.47
C LEU A 331 6.07 3.85 9.95
N LEU A 332 5.24 2.81 9.82
CA LEU A 332 5.64 1.54 9.25
C LEU A 332 5.30 1.47 7.76
N ARG A 333 6.28 1.06 6.95
CA ARG A 333 6.08 0.74 5.54
C ARG A 333 6.15 -0.76 5.28
N TRP A 334 5.30 -1.23 4.38
CA TRP A 334 5.31 -2.57 3.83
C TRP A 334 4.97 -2.57 2.32
N PRO A 335 5.37 -3.59 1.55
CA PRO A 335 5.10 -3.67 0.12
C PRO A 335 3.88 -4.54 -0.20
N SER A 336 3.02 -4.11 -1.12
CA SER A 336 1.83 -4.85 -1.54
C SER A 336 2.10 -6.13 -2.34
N TYR A 337 3.32 -6.40 -2.77
CA TYR A 337 3.60 -7.60 -3.56
C TYR A 337 3.79 -8.87 -2.71
N LYS A 338 3.91 -8.77 -1.37
CA LYS A 338 4.15 -9.89 -0.44
C LYS A 338 2.90 -10.31 0.33
N HIS A 339 2.85 -11.56 0.80
CA HIS A 339 1.79 -12.02 1.71
C HIS A 339 1.68 -11.12 2.95
N LEU A 340 0.44 -10.85 3.38
CA LEU A 340 0.14 -10.06 4.56
C LEU A 340 0.67 -10.73 5.84
N THR A 341 0.69 -12.07 5.84
CA THR A 341 1.22 -12.87 6.95
C THR A 341 2.72 -12.67 7.17
N MET A 342 3.48 -12.55 6.08
CA MET A 342 4.91 -12.24 6.11
C MET A 342 5.14 -10.80 6.56
N SER A 343 4.39 -9.83 6.03
CA SER A 343 4.48 -8.43 6.44
C SER A 343 4.21 -8.27 7.94
N GLY A 344 3.26 -9.03 8.50
CA GLY A 344 3.00 -9.06 9.94
C GLY A 344 4.14 -9.65 10.77
N GLU A 345 4.83 -10.69 10.26
CA GLU A 345 6.03 -11.25 10.91
C GLU A 345 7.16 -10.22 10.93
N LEU A 346 7.43 -9.60 9.79
CA LEU A 346 8.50 -8.61 9.64
C LEU A 346 8.22 -7.36 10.47
N PHE A 347 6.96 -6.95 10.61
CA PHE A 347 6.59 -5.89 11.54
C PHE A 347 7.01 -6.23 12.98
N GLY A 348 6.69 -7.44 13.47
CA GLY A 348 7.12 -7.88 14.79
C GLY A 348 8.64 -7.88 14.96
N ARG A 349 9.38 -8.27 13.92
CA ARG A 349 10.85 -8.28 13.93
C ARG A 349 11.45 -6.87 13.91
N LEU A 350 10.85 -5.91 13.19
CA LEU A 350 11.26 -4.50 13.22
C LEU A 350 11.08 -3.92 14.63
N LEU A 351 9.96 -4.20 15.30
CA LEU A 351 9.73 -3.77 16.68
C LEU A 351 10.73 -4.41 17.65
N ALA A 352 10.98 -5.72 17.53
CA ALA A 352 11.97 -6.40 18.36
C ALA A 352 13.37 -5.82 18.20
N ASP A 353 13.75 -5.46 16.97
CA ASP A 353 15.02 -4.82 16.67
C ASP A 353 15.16 -3.42 17.30
N VAL A 354 14.11 -2.59 17.26
CA VAL A 354 14.08 -1.30 17.97
C VAL A 354 14.23 -1.50 19.47
N ARG A 355 13.48 -2.44 20.06
CA ARG A 355 13.55 -2.75 21.50
C ARG A 355 14.98 -3.11 21.92
N LEU A 356 15.71 -3.85 21.08
CA LEU A 356 17.06 -4.30 21.37
C LEU A 356 18.12 -3.22 21.16
N ARG A 357 18.05 -2.48 20.04
CA ARG A 357 19.10 -1.53 19.64
C ARG A 357 18.89 -0.11 20.16
N LEU A 358 17.64 0.27 20.43
CA LEU A 358 17.24 1.63 20.77
C LEU A 358 16.36 1.68 22.04
N PRO A 359 16.76 1.06 23.16
CA PRO A 359 15.89 0.97 24.36
C PRO A 359 15.58 2.32 25.01
N GLY A 360 16.35 3.38 24.71
CA GLY A 360 16.18 4.72 25.28
C GLY A 360 15.15 5.60 24.55
N THR A 361 14.64 5.18 23.40
CA THR A 361 13.64 5.93 22.62
C THR A 361 12.25 5.77 23.22
N ASP A 362 11.29 6.63 22.83
CA ASP A 362 9.89 6.49 23.26
C ASP A 362 9.33 5.13 22.83
N LEU A 363 9.61 4.69 21.60
CA LEU A 363 9.23 3.35 21.12
C LEU A 363 9.95 2.21 21.86
N GLY A 364 11.26 2.32 22.07
CA GLY A 364 12.03 1.29 22.80
C GLY A 364 11.52 1.06 24.23
N ARG A 365 11.12 2.15 24.90
CA ARG A 365 10.47 2.09 26.22
C ARG A 365 9.06 1.52 26.15
N GLY A 366 8.22 1.95 25.21
CA GLY A 366 6.88 1.38 25.02
C GLY A 366 6.89 -0.13 24.75
N LEU A 367 7.96 -0.64 24.13
CA LEU A 367 8.19 -2.07 23.89
C LEU A 367 8.89 -2.82 25.05
N SER A 368 9.15 -2.14 26.17
CA SER A 368 9.83 -2.70 27.34
C SER A 368 9.08 -2.49 28.65
N ASP A 369 8.13 -1.56 28.67
CA ASP A 369 7.33 -1.18 29.84
C ASP A 369 5.83 -1.25 29.50
N SER A 370 5.11 -2.14 30.18
CA SER A 370 3.68 -2.36 29.99
C SER A 370 2.82 -1.18 30.47
N THR A 371 3.35 -0.28 31.31
CA THR A 371 2.63 0.94 31.73
C THR A 371 2.68 2.03 30.66
N THR A 372 3.75 2.06 29.87
CA THR A 372 3.87 2.92 28.69
C THR A 372 3.12 2.30 27.51
N GLY A 373 3.51 1.09 27.10
CA GLY A 373 2.95 0.38 25.96
C GLY A 373 3.05 1.12 24.62
N VAL A 374 2.52 0.50 23.56
CA VAL A 374 2.49 1.05 22.20
C VAL A 374 1.05 1.12 21.70
N VAL A 375 0.68 2.24 21.09
CA VAL A 375 -0.56 2.36 20.32
C VAL A 375 -0.26 2.06 18.86
N VAL A 376 -1.12 1.28 18.21
CA VAL A 376 -1.05 1.01 16.77
C VAL A 376 -2.28 1.61 16.12
N ILE A 377 -2.12 2.48 15.12
CA ILE A 377 -3.21 2.97 14.29
C ILE A 377 -2.98 2.43 12.89
N THR A 378 -3.96 1.71 12.35
CA THR A 378 -3.83 1.12 11.03
C THR A 378 -4.93 1.56 10.11
N HIS A 379 -4.65 1.60 8.81
CA HIS A 379 -5.65 1.86 7.79
C HIS A 379 -5.75 0.70 6.79
N SER A 380 -6.99 0.34 6.41
CA SER A 380 -7.29 -0.64 5.37
C SER A 380 -6.53 -1.96 5.60
N THR A 381 -5.83 -2.49 4.59
CA THR A 381 -5.01 -3.71 4.66
C THR A 381 -3.97 -3.68 5.80
N GLY A 382 -3.54 -2.50 6.25
CA GLY A 382 -2.69 -2.35 7.43
C GLY A 382 -3.29 -3.00 8.69
N GLY A 383 -4.62 -3.01 8.82
CA GLY A 383 -5.32 -3.68 9.92
C GLY A 383 -5.09 -5.19 9.94
N LEU A 384 -5.09 -5.86 8.78
CA LEU A 384 -4.79 -7.29 8.69
C LEU A 384 -3.33 -7.59 9.04
N ILE A 385 -2.41 -6.71 8.65
CA ILE A 385 -0.97 -6.85 8.95
C ILE A 385 -0.71 -6.68 10.45
N ALA A 386 -1.25 -5.62 11.07
CA ALA A 386 -1.11 -5.42 12.51
C ALA A 386 -1.77 -6.55 13.30
N ARG A 387 -2.98 -6.97 12.92
CA ARG A 387 -3.61 -8.14 13.54
C ARG A 387 -2.73 -9.37 13.39
N THR A 388 -2.11 -9.61 12.24
CA THR A 388 -1.22 -10.77 12.06
C THR A 388 0.01 -10.67 12.98
N ALA A 389 0.62 -9.49 13.06
CA ALA A 389 1.75 -9.22 13.96
C ALA A 389 1.38 -9.44 15.44
N ILE A 390 0.21 -8.94 15.87
CA ILE A 390 -0.29 -9.05 17.25
C ILE A 390 -0.71 -10.49 17.55
N GLU A 391 -1.67 -11.02 16.80
CA GLU A 391 -2.41 -12.24 17.12
C GLU A 391 -1.62 -13.51 16.84
N THR A 392 -0.84 -13.52 15.75
CA THR A 392 -0.07 -14.68 15.31
C THR A 392 1.37 -14.63 15.79
N HIS A 393 2.05 -13.51 15.53
CA HIS A 393 3.50 -13.39 15.73
C HIS A 393 3.90 -12.75 17.07
N LYS A 394 2.90 -12.36 17.88
CA LYS A 394 3.09 -11.87 19.26
C LYS A 394 4.08 -10.71 19.34
N ALA A 395 3.99 -9.77 18.39
CA ALA A 395 4.89 -8.63 18.27
C ALA A 395 5.00 -7.75 19.54
N PHE A 396 4.01 -7.83 20.43
CA PHE A 396 3.92 -7.06 21.67
C PHE A 396 3.98 -7.94 22.94
N ALA A 397 4.57 -9.13 22.83
CA ALA A 397 4.77 -10.01 23.97
C ALA A 397 5.74 -9.42 24.99
N GLY A 398 5.34 -9.46 26.26
CA GLY A 398 6.18 -9.14 27.40
C GLY A 398 6.45 -10.36 28.26
N THR A 399 6.81 -10.11 29.52
CA THR A 399 7.17 -11.17 30.47
C THR A 399 5.95 -11.84 31.11
N THR A 400 4.78 -11.20 31.08
CA THR A 400 3.57 -11.65 31.78
C THR A 400 2.43 -12.05 30.83
N SER A 401 2.41 -11.52 29.60
CA SER A 401 1.41 -11.83 28.58
C SER A 401 1.96 -11.66 27.17
N ASP A 402 1.38 -12.40 26.23
CA ASP A 402 1.62 -12.30 24.77
C ASP A 402 1.35 -10.90 24.18
N TYR A 403 0.76 -9.98 24.97
CA TYR A 403 0.28 -8.68 24.51
C TYR A 403 0.59 -7.54 25.50
N ASP A 404 1.50 -7.75 26.46
CA ASP A 404 1.80 -6.77 27.53
C ASP A 404 2.04 -5.36 26.99
N PHE A 405 2.80 -5.25 25.89
CA PHE A 405 3.25 -3.98 25.35
C PHE A 405 2.27 -3.36 24.35
N LEU A 406 1.12 -3.98 24.05
CA LEU A 406 0.11 -3.40 23.16
C LEU A 406 -0.87 -2.55 23.96
N ARG A 407 -0.73 -1.23 24.00
CA ARG A 407 -1.67 -0.37 24.72
C ARG A 407 -3.05 -0.35 24.07
N LYS A 408 -3.10 -0.10 22.76
CA LYS A 408 -4.32 -0.11 21.94
C LYS A 408 -4.01 -0.35 20.47
N ALA A 409 -4.89 -1.02 19.75
CA ALA A 409 -4.93 -1.11 18.30
C ALA A 409 -6.22 -0.43 17.80
N ILE A 410 -6.06 0.67 17.07
CA ILE A 410 -7.15 1.40 16.42
C ILE A 410 -7.12 1.05 14.93
N ILE A 411 -8.13 0.34 14.45
CA ILE A 411 -8.16 -0.19 13.08
C ILE A 411 -9.19 0.59 12.27
N LEU A 412 -8.69 1.38 11.33
CA LEU A 412 -9.47 2.20 10.41
C LEU A 412 -9.80 1.39 9.15
N ALA A 413 -11.07 1.07 8.95
CA ALA A 413 -11.55 0.47 7.71
C ALA A 413 -10.87 -0.87 7.37
N GLY A 414 -10.59 -1.71 8.37
CA GLY A 414 -9.84 -2.95 8.18
C GLY A 414 -10.67 -4.04 7.49
N PRO A 415 -10.27 -4.58 6.32
CA PRO A 415 -11.04 -5.61 5.60
C PRO A 415 -10.92 -6.98 6.27
N HIS A 416 -11.50 -7.16 7.46
CA HIS A 416 -11.31 -8.38 8.28
C HIS A 416 -11.94 -9.64 7.68
N HIS A 417 -12.81 -9.47 6.68
CA HIS A 417 -13.36 -10.53 5.84
C HIS A 417 -12.97 -10.40 4.36
N GLY A 418 -12.03 -9.51 4.07
CA GLY A 418 -11.47 -9.27 2.75
C GLY A 418 -12.27 -8.23 1.98
N THR A 419 -11.92 -8.07 0.71
CA THR A 419 -12.67 -7.27 -0.24
C THR A 419 -12.94 -8.04 -1.54
N PRO A 420 -14.12 -7.86 -2.14
CA PRO A 420 -14.41 -8.29 -3.50
C PRO A 420 -13.47 -7.71 -4.56
N GLU A 421 -12.91 -6.51 -4.35
CA GLU A 421 -12.01 -5.85 -5.32
C GLU A 421 -10.68 -6.56 -5.48
N ALA A 422 -10.30 -7.35 -4.48
CA ALA A 422 -9.12 -8.19 -4.51
C ALA A 422 -9.36 -9.54 -5.21
N VAL A 423 -10.55 -9.78 -5.78
CA VAL A 423 -10.85 -11.01 -6.52
C VAL A 423 -10.55 -10.83 -8.00
N ASN A 424 -9.56 -11.56 -8.50
CA ASN A 424 -9.15 -11.52 -9.90
C ASN A 424 -9.95 -12.52 -10.76
N THR A 425 -11.15 -12.16 -11.22
CA THR A 425 -11.98 -13.02 -12.08
C THR A 425 -11.88 -12.67 -13.55
N TRP A 426 -11.32 -13.54 -14.39
CA TRP A 426 -11.44 -13.46 -15.85
C TRP A 426 -12.91 -13.71 -16.30
N PRO A 427 -13.51 -12.96 -17.25
CA PRO A 427 -12.94 -11.97 -18.18
C PRO A 427 -12.74 -10.56 -17.61
N ASN A 428 -13.26 -10.28 -16.42
CA ASN A 428 -13.25 -8.95 -15.83
C ASN A 428 -11.97 -8.73 -15.02
N ASN A 429 -10.88 -8.38 -15.70
CA ASN A 429 -9.65 -7.94 -15.06
C ASN A 429 -9.91 -6.57 -14.38
N TRP A 430 -10.51 -6.59 -13.19
CA TRP A 430 -10.90 -5.39 -12.41
C TRP A 430 -9.73 -4.49 -12.05
N SER A 431 -8.48 -4.94 -12.27
CA SER A 431 -7.27 -4.11 -12.18
C SER A 431 -7.39 -2.81 -12.98
N PHE A 432 -8.11 -2.81 -14.10
CA PHE A 432 -8.34 -1.61 -14.92
C PHE A 432 -9.31 -0.60 -14.30
N LEU A 433 -10.27 -1.02 -13.47
CA LEU A 433 -11.26 -0.14 -12.85
C LEU A 433 -10.79 0.41 -11.50
N ALA A 434 -10.03 -0.39 -10.74
CA ALA A 434 -9.55 0.00 -9.41
C ALA A 434 -8.16 0.69 -9.44
N ASN A 435 -7.48 0.73 -10.58
CA ASN A 435 -6.08 1.17 -10.70
C ASN A 435 -5.12 0.44 -9.73
N LYS A 436 -5.47 -0.75 -9.21
CA LYS A 436 -4.67 -1.56 -8.27
C LYS A 436 -4.16 -2.85 -8.91
N ASP A 437 -2.98 -3.30 -8.47
CA ASP A 437 -2.38 -4.56 -8.94
C ASP A 437 -2.96 -5.77 -8.22
N VAL A 438 -3.96 -6.40 -8.83
CA VAL A 438 -4.68 -7.55 -8.27
C VAL A 438 -3.97 -8.90 -8.44
N ALA A 439 -2.75 -8.91 -8.99
CA ALA A 439 -1.98 -10.13 -9.23
C ALA A 439 -0.79 -10.25 -8.26
N THR A 440 -0.97 -9.82 -7.02
CA THR A 440 0.01 -9.95 -5.93
C THR A 440 -0.41 -10.97 -4.87
N GLN A 441 0.56 -11.40 -4.04
CA GLN A 441 0.28 -12.22 -2.86
C GLN A 441 -0.60 -11.50 -1.85
N ALA A 442 -0.36 -10.21 -1.59
CA ALA A 442 -1.20 -9.42 -0.68
C ALA A 442 -2.65 -9.34 -1.16
N THR A 443 -2.87 -9.18 -2.46
CA THR A 443 -4.23 -9.19 -3.02
C THR A 443 -4.89 -10.54 -2.81
N SER A 444 -4.16 -11.64 -3.04
CA SER A 444 -4.71 -12.98 -2.77
C SER A 444 -5.09 -13.11 -1.30
N ASP A 445 -4.25 -12.65 -0.37
CA ASP A 445 -4.59 -12.66 1.06
C ASP A 445 -5.80 -11.77 1.39
N LEU A 446 -6.04 -10.72 0.62
CA LEU A 446 -7.13 -9.76 0.79
C LEU A 446 -8.46 -10.21 0.15
N SER A 447 -8.47 -11.24 -0.70
CA SER A 447 -9.70 -11.70 -1.35
C SER A 447 -10.79 -12.06 -0.33
N TRP A 448 -12.05 -11.77 -0.66
CA TRP A 448 -13.22 -12.07 0.16
C TRP A 448 -13.24 -13.52 0.68
N ASP A 449 -13.54 -13.72 1.97
CA ASP A 449 -13.56 -15.05 2.61
C ASP A 449 -14.91 -15.77 2.56
N SER A 450 -15.97 -15.08 2.09
CA SER A 450 -17.36 -15.56 2.07
C SER A 450 -17.94 -15.91 3.45
N PHE A 451 -17.51 -15.21 4.51
CA PHE A 451 -18.01 -15.45 5.88
C PHE A 451 -19.53 -15.30 6.04
N ASP A 452 -20.18 -14.54 5.17
CA ASP A 452 -21.63 -14.31 5.14
C ASP A 452 -22.39 -15.51 4.54
N GLY A 453 -21.68 -16.56 4.10
CA GLY A 453 -22.27 -17.72 3.45
C GLY A 453 -22.70 -17.46 2.00
N ASN A 454 -22.54 -16.22 1.51
CA ASN A 454 -22.77 -15.88 0.12
C ASN A 454 -21.45 -15.99 -0.63
N ALA A 455 -21.28 -17.10 -1.36
CA ALA A 455 -20.20 -17.23 -2.34
C ALA A 455 -20.51 -16.46 -3.65
N ASN A 456 -21.64 -15.75 -3.74
CA ASN A 456 -22.02 -14.96 -4.90
C ASN A 456 -21.44 -13.56 -4.77
N ILE A 457 -20.53 -13.20 -5.67
CA ILE A 457 -20.05 -11.83 -5.86
C ILE A 457 -20.80 -11.27 -7.06
N TYR A 458 -21.73 -10.34 -6.82
CA TYR A 458 -22.48 -9.70 -7.90
C TYR A 458 -21.74 -8.45 -8.36
N PHE A 459 -21.15 -8.54 -9.54
CA PHE A 459 -20.55 -7.41 -10.22
C PHE A 459 -21.57 -6.82 -11.21
N SER A 460 -22.12 -5.65 -10.93
CA SER A 460 -22.92 -4.92 -11.90
C SER A 460 -21.98 -4.13 -12.81
N THR A 461 -21.64 -4.70 -13.95
CA THR A 461 -21.17 -3.90 -15.09
C THR A 461 -22.38 -3.11 -15.58
N GLY A 462 -22.28 -1.78 -15.70
CA GLY A 462 -23.39 -0.88 -16.11
C GLY A 462 -24.04 -1.18 -17.47
N VAL A 463 -23.71 -2.31 -18.10
CA VAL A 463 -24.32 -2.87 -19.31
C VAL A 463 -24.55 -4.36 -19.08
N GLY A 464 -25.70 -4.73 -18.51
CA GLY A 464 -26.10 -6.12 -18.29
C GLY A 464 -25.52 -6.76 -17.03
N VAL A 465 -26.41 -7.26 -16.16
CA VAL A 465 -26.07 -7.98 -14.94
C VAL A 465 -25.51 -9.36 -15.30
N VAL A 466 -24.18 -9.52 -15.31
CA VAL A 466 -23.55 -10.84 -15.30
C VAL A 466 -23.13 -11.15 -13.86
N GLY A 467 -24.07 -11.67 -13.07
CA GLY A 467 -23.77 -12.19 -11.74
C GLY A 467 -22.89 -13.44 -11.86
N HIS A 468 -21.62 -13.34 -11.48
CA HIS A 468 -20.76 -14.52 -11.36
C HIS A 468 -21.00 -15.19 -10.00
N ARG A 469 -21.64 -16.36 -10.03
CA ARG A 469 -21.80 -17.21 -8.87
C ARG A 469 -20.51 -17.99 -8.62
N LEU A 470 -19.73 -17.57 -7.63
CA LEU A 470 -18.51 -18.30 -7.30
C LEU A 470 -18.84 -19.57 -6.47
N ARG A 471 -18.34 -20.73 -6.87
CA ARG A 471 -18.24 -21.93 -6.03
C ARG A 471 -16.82 -22.02 -5.49
N TYR A 472 -16.68 -22.05 -4.17
CA TYR A 472 -15.40 -21.98 -3.48
C TYR A 472 -14.39 -23.08 -3.89
N ASP A 473 -14.85 -24.28 -4.21
CA ASP A 473 -14.03 -25.43 -4.59
C ASP A 473 -13.55 -25.35 -6.05
N LYS A 474 -14.43 -24.92 -6.97
CA LYS A 474 -14.15 -24.85 -8.40
C LYS A 474 -13.43 -23.57 -8.80
N ASP A 475 -13.71 -22.46 -8.14
CA ASP A 475 -13.26 -21.14 -8.59
C ASP A 475 -11.96 -20.70 -7.93
N ARG A 476 -11.56 -21.27 -6.78
CA ARG A 476 -10.17 -21.11 -6.33
C ARG A 476 -9.21 -21.67 -7.38
N ALA A 477 -9.50 -22.85 -7.90
CA ALA A 477 -8.68 -23.49 -8.93
C ALA A 477 -8.74 -22.81 -10.30
N GLN A 478 -9.69 -21.90 -10.56
CA GLN A 478 -9.85 -21.20 -11.85
C GLN A 478 -9.51 -19.70 -11.79
N SER A 479 -9.69 -19.05 -10.64
CA SER A 479 -9.60 -17.58 -10.48
C SER A 479 -8.63 -17.12 -9.39
N ARG A 480 -8.22 -18.00 -8.46
CA ARG A 480 -7.27 -17.66 -7.38
C ARG A 480 -5.90 -18.31 -7.56
N TRP A 481 -5.88 -19.61 -7.86
CA TRP A 481 -4.66 -20.41 -8.07
C TRP A 481 -4.04 -20.27 -9.48
N PRO A 482 -4.82 -20.03 -10.56
CA PRO A 482 -4.24 -19.83 -11.90
C PRO A 482 -3.71 -18.42 -12.16
N VAL A 483 -3.91 -17.48 -11.24
CA VAL A 483 -3.32 -16.14 -11.35
C VAL A 483 -1.80 -16.28 -11.33
N ALA A 484 -1.08 -15.39 -12.01
CA ALA A 484 0.39 -15.37 -12.06
C ALA A 484 1.11 -15.27 -10.68
N VAL A 485 0.35 -15.28 -9.58
CA VAL A 485 0.84 -15.30 -8.21
C VAL A 485 1.37 -16.69 -7.88
N GLN A 486 2.67 -16.77 -7.61
CA GLN A 486 3.32 -18.00 -7.17
C GLN A 486 2.73 -18.44 -5.81
N ASN A 487 2.86 -19.73 -5.45
CA ASN A 487 2.57 -20.36 -4.14
C ASN A 487 1.19 -20.23 -3.46
N VAL A 488 0.23 -19.47 -4.01
CA VAL A 488 -1.10 -19.26 -3.38
C VAL A 488 -1.84 -20.56 -3.08
N ARG A 489 -1.70 -21.58 -3.94
CA ARG A 489 -2.31 -22.90 -3.72
C ARG A 489 -1.79 -23.58 -2.46
N ASP A 490 -0.47 -23.57 -2.26
CA ASP A 490 0.17 -24.22 -1.09
C ASP A 490 -0.15 -23.44 0.20
N PHE A 491 -0.19 -22.10 0.09
CA PHE A 491 -0.66 -21.21 1.16
C PHE A 491 -2.10 -21.55 1.56
N ASP A 492 -3.04 -21.59 0.62
CA ASP A 492 -4.45 -21.93 0.88
C ASP A 492 -4.58 -23.35 1.48
N GLN A 493 -3.83 -24.32 0.95
CA GLN A 493 -3.86 -25.70 1.45
C GLN A 493 -3.41 -25.80 2.91
N THR A 494 -2.41 -24.99 3.30
CA THR A 494 -1.94 -24.91 4.69
C THR A 494 -3.08 -24.50 5.63
N TYR A 495 -3.87 -23.49 5.27
CA TYR A 495 -4.96 -23.02 6.12
C TYR A 495 -6.23 -23.86 6.03
N LEU A 496 -6.48 -24.52 4.89
CA LEU A 496 -7.53 -25.56 4.81
C LEU A 496 -7.23 -26.71 5.78
N ASN A 497 -5.97 -27.15 5.85
CA ASN A 497 -5.55 -28.16 6.82
C ASN A 497 -5.71 -27.64 8.26
N ALA A 498 -5.37 -26.38 8.52
CA ALA A 498 -5.52 -25.76 9.85
C ALA A 498 -6.98 -25.58 10.30
N LEU A 499 -7.92 -25.43 9.35
CA LEU A 499 -9.36 -25.39 9.63
C LEU A 499 -9.94 -26.77 9.99
N GLY A 500 -9.25 -27.86 9.64
CA GLY A 500 -9.67 -29.24 9.93
C GLY A 500 -10.79 -29.77 9.03
N ASP A 501 -11.30 -28.98 8.08
CA ASP A 501 -12.30 -29.40 7.09
C ASP A 501 -11.97 -28.83 5.70
N LEU A 502 -11.52 -29.72 4.80
CA LEU A 502 -11.19 -29.38 3.41
C LEU A 502 -12.43 -28.97 2.57
N GLN A 503 -13.64 -29.28 3.04
CA GLN A 503 -14.92 -28.89 2.43
C GLN A 503 -15.48 -27.58 3.00
N THR A 504 -14.70 -26.86 3.82
CA THR A 504 -15.11 -25.54 4.31
C THR A 504 -15.42 -24.62 3.12
N ALA A 505 -16.65 -24.12 3.07
CA ALA A 505 -17.13 -23.24 2.01
C ALA A 505 -16.54 -21.83 2.15
N THR A 506 -15.31 -21.63 1.66
CA THR A 506 -14.61 -20.35 1.71
C THR A 506 -13.73 -20.10 0.49
N TYR A 507 -13.76 -18.88 -0.03
CA TYR A 507 -12.86 -18.47 -1.11
C TYR A 507 -11.45 -18.13 -0.60
N ASN A 508 -11.30 -17.74 0.67
CA ASN A 508 -10.02 -17.40 1.31
C ASN A 508 -9.85 -18.16 2.66
N PRO A 509 -9.22 -19.36 2.64
CA PRO A 509 -9.02 -20.18 3.83
C PRO A 509 -8.23 -19.51 4.94
N TRP A 510 -7.22 -18.72 4.58
CA TRP A 510 -6.38 -18.03 5.55
C TRP A 510 -7.21 -17.04 6.36
N LEU A 511 -7.98 -16.19 5.68
CA LEU A 511 -8.72 -15.13 6.34
C LEU A 511 -9.86 -15.69 7.21
N LEU A 512 -10.56 -16.73 6.73
CA LEU A 512 -11.54 -17.44 7.55
C LEU A 512 -10.91 -18.07 8.79
N TRP A 513 -9.77 -18.76 8.64
CA TRP A 513 -9.03 -19.30 9.78
C TRP A 513 -8.62 -18.20 10.76
N PHE A 514 -8.13 -17.08 10.23
CA PHE A 514 -7.60 -15.98 11.01
C PHE A 514 -8.69 -15.32 11.85
N THR A 515 -9.86 -15.06 11.26
CA THR A 515 -11.00 -14.49 11.99
C THR A 515 -11.62 -15.48 12.97
N LYS A 516 -11.73 -16.77 12.63
CA LYS A 516 -12.16 -17.81 13.59
C LYS A 516 -11.22 -17.93 14.79
N ARG A 517 -9.91 -17.84 14.56
CA ARG A 517 -8.91 -17.93 15.62
C ARG A 517 -9.06 -16.80 16.64
N PHE A 518 -9.44 -15.60 16.23
CA PHE A 518 -9.61 -14.46 17.14
C PHE A 518 -10.60 -14.77 18.28
N ALA A 519 -11.68 -15.53 18.00
CA ALA A 519 -12.65 -15.92 19.02
C ALA A 519 -12.02 -16.65 20.22
N THR A 520 -10.91 -17.37 20.00
CA THR A 520 -10.17 -18.09 21.06
C THR A 520 -9.29 -17.19 21.93
N ILE A 521 -9.02 -15.97 21.48
CA ILE A 521 -8.14 -15.01 22.16
C ILE A 521 -8.82 -13.68 22.47
N LYS A 522 -10.11 -13.54 22.13
CA LYS A 522 -10.88 -12.30 22.22
C LYS A 522 -10.86 -11.69 23.63
N ASP A 523 -10.96 -12.48 24.69
CA ASP A 523 -11.05 -11.93 26.05
C ASP A 523 -9.75 -11.22 26.49
N ARG A 524 -8.62 -11.53 25.84
CA ARG A 524 -7.33 -10.88 26.07
C ARG A 524 -7.10 -9.64 25.19
N LEU A 525 -7.73 -9.59 24.03
CA LEU A 525 -7.44 -8.58 23.00
C LEU A 525 -8.59 -7.59 22.76
N ALA A 526 -9.84 -7.97 23.01
CA ALA A 526 -10.99 -7.14 22.74
C ALA A 526 -10.92 -5.77 23.46
N PRO A 527 -10.51 -5.69 24.75
CA PRO A 527 -10.31 -4.40 25.41
C PRO A 527 -9.20 -3.54 24.80
N ARG A 528 -8.31 -4.14 23.99
CA ARG A 528 -7.19 -3.47 23.33
C ARG A 528 -7.52 -3.03 21.91
N TYR A 529 -8.72 -3.29 21.38
CA TYR A 529 -9.07 -3.01 19.98
C TYR A 529 -10.19 -1.97 19.92
N ILE A 530 -10.11 -1.05 18.96
CA ILE A 530 -11.22 -0.19 18.54
C ILE A 530 -11.30 -0.28 17.01
N LEU A 531 -12.47 -0.66 16.48
CA LEU A 531 -12.69 -0.81 15.04
C LEU A 531 -13.47 0.38 14.49
N TYR A 532 -12.99 0.98 13.42
CA TYR A 532 -13.65 2.10 12.76
C TYR A 532 -14.18 1.64 11.42
N SER A 533 -15.46 1.93 11.17
CA SER A 533 -16.08 1.71 9.88
C SER A 533 -16.88 2.91 9.44
N GLY A 534 -16.88 3.07 8.13
CA GLY A 534 -17.84 3.87 7.44
C GLY A 534 -19.19 3.25 7.33
N TRP A 535 -20.19 4.12 7.26
CA TRP A 535 -21.53 3.73 6.89
C TRP A 535 -22.13 4.79 5.97
N THR A 536 -22.73 4.36 4.86
CA THR A 536 -23.41 5.24 3.91
C THR A 536 -24.73 4.68 3.39
N ARG A 537 -25.60 5.59 2.94
CA ARG A 537 -26.98 5.36 2.51
C ARG A 537 -27.11 5.69 1.03
N VAL A 538 -27.62 4.77 0.20
CA VAL A 538 -27.75 4.99 -1.25
C VAL A 538 -29.10 4.51 -1.78
N THR A 539 -29.68 5.29 -2.71
CA THR A 539 -30.86 4.95 -3.54
C THR A 539 -30.41 4.82 -5.00
N PRO A 540 -30.91 3.87 -5.83
CA PRO A 540 -31.82 2.77 -5.52
C PRO A 540 -31.12 1.56 -4.87
N ASP A 541 -31.90 0.84 -4.06
CA ASP A 541 -31.55 -0.22 -3.11
C ASP A 541 -30.69 -1.38 -3.65
N PRO A 542 -29.52 -1.64 -3.04
CA PRO A 542 -28.83 -2.91 -3.17
C PRO A 542 -28.52 -3.44 -1.75
N GLY A 543 -29.41 -4.22 -1.13
CA GLY A 543 -29.12 -4.92 0.13
C GLY A 543 -27.72 -5.56 0.11
N ASN A 544 -26.85 -5.11 1.02
CA ASN A 544 -25.44 -5.50 1.23
C ASN A 544 -24.77 -6.18 0.04
N PHE A 545 -24.84 -5.56 -1.14
CA PHE A 545 -24.12 -6.11 -2.26
C PHE A 545 -22.64 -5.75 -2.08
N VAL A 546 -21.85 -6.80 -2.16
CA VAL A 546 -20.50 -6.91 -2.74
C VAL A 546 -20.36 -6.22 -4.14
N ASN A 547 -21.28 -5.32 -4.52
CA ASN A 547 -21.36 -4.64 -5.80
C ASN A 547 -20.73 -3.24 -5.68
N ASN A 548 -19.40 -3.22 -5.73
CA ASN A 548 -18.56 -2.03 -5.74
C ASN A 548 -18.61 -1.26 -7.07
N SER A 549 -19.79 -1.11 -7.67
CA SER A 549 -19.94 -0.44 -8.98
C SER A 549 -20.92 0.74 -8.92
N ALA A 550 -21.63 1.05 -10.01
CA ALA A 550 -22.27 2.33 -10.34
C ALA A 550 -23.05 3.05 -9.21
N ALA A 551 -23.61 2.34 -8.22
CA ALA A 551 -24.27 2.94 -7.06
C ALA A 551 -23.29 3.64 -6.09
N MET A 552 -22.09 3.09 -5.89
CA MET A 552 -21.02 3.75 -5.13
C MET A 552 -20.48 4.96 -5.90
N ALA A 553 -20.25 4.83 -7.20
CA ALA A 553 -19.86 5.97 -8.05
C ALA A 553 -20.93 7.09 -8.03
N TYR A 554 -22.22 6.73 -7.99
CA TYR A 554 -23.33 7.69 -7.87
C TYR A 554 -23.37 8.36 -6.49
N THR A 555 -23.11 7.61 -5.42
CA THR A 555 -23.05 8.13 -4.03
C THR A 555 -21.83 9.01 -3.81
N GLN A 556 -20.68 8.58 -4.30
CA GLN A 556 -19.46 9.36 -4.36
C GLN A 556 -19.70 10.64 -5.15
N THR A 557 -20.41 10.59 -6.28
CA THR A 557 -20.78 11.80 -7.05
C THR A 557 -21.68 12.72 -6.23
N ILE A 558 -22.71 12.21 -5.56
CA ILE A 558 -23.64 13.01 -4.73
C ILE A 558 -22.95 13.60 -3.50
N LEU A 559 -22.14 12.81 -2.79
CA LEU A 559 -21.42 13.25 -1.61
C LEU A 559 -20.27 14.20 -1.98
N ALA A 560 -19.57 13.95 -3.09
CA ALA A 560 -18.55 14.87 -3.60
C ALA A 560 -19.16 16.22 -4.01
N ILE A 561 -20.40 16.23 -4.50
CA ILE A 561 -21.19 17.46 -4.67
C ILE A 561 -21.47 18.13 -3.32
N ALA A 562 -21.59 17.37 -2.22
CA ALA A 562 -21.79 17.88 -0.87
C ALA A 562 -20.49 18.16 -0.09
N GLY A 563 -19.31 18.13 -0.73
CA GLY A 563 -18.02 18.40 -0.10
C GLY A 563 -17.45 17.21 0.69
N TYR A 564 -18.05 16.04 0.50
CA TYR A 564 -17.84 14.82 1.27
C TYR A 564 -17.41 13.68 0.36
N HIS A 565 -16.59 12.76 0.85
CA HIS A 565 -16.22 11.59 0.05
C HIS A 565 -16.57 10.32 0.81
N ASN A 566 -17.19 9.42 0.06
CA ASN A 566 -17.53 8.10 0.52
C ASN A 566 -16.94 7.11 -0.46
N ASP A 567 -15.94 6.38 0.01
CA ASP A 567 -15.34 5.28 -0.71
C ASP A 567 -15.69 3.98 0.01
N SER A 568 -16.96 3.77 0.39
CA SER A 568 -17.45 2.56 1.10
C SER A 568 -17.20 1.27 0.28
N VAL A 569 -15.93 0.88 0.18
CA VAL A 569 -15.42 -0.26 -0.58
C VAL A 569 -15.66 -1.56 0.18
N LEU A 570 -15.84 -1.47 1.50
CA LEU A 570 -15.92 -2.61 2.41
C LEU A 570 -17.25 -2.63 3.18
N PRO A 571 -17.96 -3.76 3.21
CA PRO A 571 -19.13 -3.92 4.06
C PRO A 571 -18.80 -3.62 5.54
N VAL A 572 -19.72 -2.95 6.24
CA VAL A 572 -19.59 -2.62 7.69
C VAL A 572 -19.19 -3.85 8.50
N CYS A 573 -19.80 -5.00 8.21
CA CYS A 573 -19.49 -6.27 8.85
C CYS A 573 -18.03 -6.73 8.62
N SER A 574 -17.44 -6.46 7.45
CA SER A 574 -16.00 -6.71 7.21
C SER A 574 -15.13 -5.78 8.05
N ASN A 575 -15.42 -4.48 8.04
CA ASN A 575 -14.66 -3.48 8.80
C ASN A 575 -14.71 -3.67 10.31
N LEU A 576 -15.87 -4.11 10.80
CA LEU A 576 -16.09 -4.34 12.22
C LEU A 576 -15.80 -5.78 12.64
N MET A 577 -15.31 -6.66 11.76
CA MET A 577 -15.03 -8.05 12.12
C MET A 577 -16.27 -8.76 12.69
N ALA A 578 -17.46 -8.39 12.20
CA ALA A 578 -18.73 -8.90 12.68
C ALA A 578 -19.24 -10.00 11.76
N THR A 579 -19.43 -11.21 12.28
CA THR A 579 -19.88 -12.38 11.53
C THR A 579 -21.35 -12.67 11.79
N SER A 580 -22.29 -12.24 10.94
CA SER A 580 -23.63 -12.84 10.93
C SER A 580 -24.49 -12.32 9.78
N ALA A 581 -24.83 -13.18 8.82
CA ALA A 581 -25.94 -12.94 7.88
C ALA A 581 -27.33 -12.83 8.56
N LYS A 582 -27.39 -12.96 9.91
CA LYS A 582 -28.61 -12.93 10.73
C LYS A 582 -28.66 -11.75 11.71
N ASP A 583 -27.58 -10.99 11.88
CA ASP A 583 -27.55 -9.85 12.80
C ASP A 583 -27.79 -8.57 12.00
N THR A 584 -29.02 -8.09 12.03
CA THR A 584 -29.44 -6.96 11.21
C THR A 584 -28.71 -5.65 11.54
N SER A 585 -28.06 -5.57 12.71
CA SER A 585 -27.32 -4.37 13.12
C SER A 585 -26.02 -4.20 12.31
N PHE A 586 -25.31 -5.30 12.03
CA PHE A 586 -24.08 -5.31 11.22
C PHE A 586 -24.32 -5.79 9.78
N TYR A 587 -25.46 -6.43 9.53
CA TYR A 587 -25.90 -6.92 8.22
C TYR A 587 -27.18 -6.18 7.83
N LEU A 588 -27.12 -5.18 6.95
CA LEU A 588 -28.30 -4.37 6.62
C LEU A 588 -29.22 -5.12 5.63
N PRO A 589 -30.44 -5.57 6.01
CA PRO A 589 -31.38 -6.18 5.08
C PRO A 589 -32.15 -5.14 4.25
N ALA A 590 -32.35 -5.40 2.96
CA ALA A 590 -33.30 -4.66 2.10
C ALA A 590 -34.76 -5.11 2.35
N PRO A 591 -35.83 -4.31 2.10
CA PRO A 591 -35.88 -2.98 1.46
C PRO A 591 -36.59 -1.87 2.27
N SER A 592 -36.95 -2.07 3.54
CA SER A 592 -37.47 -0.96 4.36
C SER A 592 -36.32 -0.15 4.93
N TRP A 593 -36.52 1.14 5.16
CA TRP A 593 -35.52 2.13 5.53
C TRP A 593 -35.44 2.36 7.07
N PRO A 594 -35.03 1.42 7.94
CA PRO A 594 -34.75 1.80 9.32
C PRO A 594 -33.42 2.56 9.35
N ASP A 595 -33.45 3.76 9.92
CA ASP A 595 -32.23 4.42 10.39
C ASP A 595 -31.55 3.55 11.46
N ILE A 596 -30.25 3.75 11.71
CA ILE A 596 -29.61 3.12 12.88
C ILE A 596 -30.35 3.62 14.11
N THR A 597 -30.98 2.70 14.84
CA THR A 597 -31.71 3.02 16.06
C THR A 597 -30.93 2.55 17.28
N GLN A 598 -31.29 3.13 18.44
CA GLN A 598 -30.75 2.71 19.72
C GLN A 598 -31.03 1.22 20.01
N ASP A 599 -32.09 0.64 19.44
CA ASP A 599 -32.44 -0.79 19.64
C ASP A 599 -31.40 -1.73 19.03
N TRP A 600 -30.68 -1.29 17.99
CA TRP A 600 -29.61 -2.08 17.38
C TRP A 600 -28.37 -2.10 18.27
N TYR A 601 -28.14 -1.02 19.02
CA TYR A 601 -26.94 -0.82 19.84
C TYR A 601 -27.31 -0.27 21.23
N PRO A 602 -27.99 -1.06 22.08
CA PRO A 602 -28.59 -0.58 23.33
C PRO A 602 -27.58 -0.04 24.36
N HIS A 603 -26.30 -0.39 24.25
CA HIS A 603 -25.23 0.09 25.14
C HIS A 603 -24.33 1.15 24.50
N SER A 604 -24.62 1.55 23.26
CA SER A 604 -23.81 2.49 22.49
C SER A 604 -24.41 3.88 22.51
N ARG A 605 -23.60 4.89 22.18
CA ARG A 605 -24.05 6.29 22.09
C ARG A 605 -24.24 6.67 20.63
N LEU A 606 -25.45 7.11 20.30
CA LEU A 606 -25.80 7.58 18.96
C LEU A 606 -25.86 9.11 18.96
N PHE A 607 -25.29 9.72 17.93
CA PHE A 607 -25.43 11.15 17.66
C PHE A 607 -26.15 11.31 16.34
N SER A 608 -27.23 12.09 16.35
CA SER A 608 -28.09 12.27 15.20
C SER A 608 -28.20 13.75 14.82
N ILE A 609 -28.41 14.01 13.53
CA ILE A 609 -28.72 15.33 13.01
C ILE A 609 -30.23 15.46 12.93
N PRO A 610 -30.83 16.54 13.47
CA PRO A 610 -32.24 16.84 13.26
C PRO A 610 -32.47 17.13 11.77
N ASP A 611 -33.16 16.24 11.05
CA ASP A 611 -33.58 16.45 9.65
C ASP A 611 -35.05 16.92 9.63
N VAL A 612 -35.44 17.58 8.55
CA VAL A 612 -36.82 18.01 8.28
C VAL A 612 -37.76 16.81 8.05
N LEU A 613 -37.22 15.62 7.81
CA LEU A 613 -37.98 14.39 7.49
C LEU A 613 -37.83 13.24 8.51
N SER A 614 -36.79 13.20 9.36
CA SER A 614 -36.59 12.30 10.54
C SER A 614 -35.15 12.41 11.04
N ASP A 615 -34.92 12.35 12.36
CA ASP A 615 -33.56 12.29 12.94
C ASP A 615 -32.70 11.26 12.21
N ARG A 616 -31.50 11.66 11.76
CA ARG A 616 -30.54 10.77 11.10
C ARG A 616 -29.34 10.54 11.98
N THR A 617 -29.09 9.29 12.38
CA THR A 617 -27.85 8.92 13.06
C THR A 617 -26.64 9.18 12.15
N VAL A 618 -25.61 9.82 12.67
CA VAL A 618 -24.38 10.17 11.93
C VAL A 618 -23.11 9.65 12.58
N ILE A 619 -23.12 9.44 13.90
CA ILE A 619 -22.02 8.81 14.63
C ILE A 619 -22.61 7.78 15.59
N VAL A 620 -22.02 6.60 15.61
CA VAL A 620 -22.21 5.59 16.67
C VAL A 620 -20.89 5.38 17.37
N ILE A 621 -20.85 5.71 18.67
CA ILE A 621 -19.77 5.30 19.57
C ILE A 621 -20.19 3.96 20.17
N GLY A 622 -19.78 2.91 19.47
CA GLY A 622 -20.12 1.52 19.72
C GLY A 622 -19.43 0.95 20.94
N SER A 623 -20.21 0.36 21.84
CA SER A 623 -19.72 -0.44 22.96
C SER A 623 -19.43 -1.87 22.54
N GLY A 624 -18.36 -2.47 23.06
CA GLY A 624 -18.10 -3.90 22.91
C GLY A 624 -19.25 -4.81 23.37
N LYS A 625 -20.15 -4.33 24.24
CA LYS A 625 -21.36 -5.08 24.64
C LYS A 625 -22.35 -5.31 23.50
N ASP A 626 -22.34 -4.43 22.51
CA ASP A 626 -23.21 -4.52 21.33
C ASP A 626 -22.50 -5.20 20.15
N HIS A 627 -21.24 -5.60 20.31
CA HIS A 627 -20.45 -6.25 19.27
C HIS A 627 -20.35 -7.76 19.50
N PRO A 628 -20.52 -8.63 18.47
CA PRO A 628 -20.49 -10.09 18.65
C PRO A 628 -19.17 -10.64 19.23
N LEU A 629 -18.06 -9.92 19.03
CA LEU A 629 -16.74 -10.28 19.55
C LEU A 629 -16.31 -9.47 20.79
N GLY A 630 -17.16 -8.61 21.34
CA GLY A 630 -16.80 -7.78 22.49
C GLY A 630 -15.93 -6.56 22.15
N LEU A 631 -15.88 -6.14 20.88
CA LEU A 631 -14.97 -5.10 20.38
C LEU A 631 -15.66 -3.74 20.39
N ASP A 632 -15.00 -2.73 20.94
CA ASP A 632 -15.47 -1.36 20.77
C ASP A 632 -15.37 -0.96 19.29
N PHE A 633 -16.34 -0.19 18.82
CA PHE A 633 -16.39 0.21 17.42
C PHE A 633 -16.87 1.65 17.22
N ARG A 634 -16.59 2.22 16.06
CA ARG A 634 -17.06 3.54 15.62
C ARG A 634 -17.73 3.35 14.28
N LEU A 635 -19.02 3.69 14.19
CA LEU A 635 -19.69 3.85 12.90
C LEU A 635 -19.80 5.33 12.61
N ILE A 636 -19.30 5.71 11.46
CA ILE A 636 -19.15 7.11 11.09
C ILE A 636 -19.82 7.29 9.73
N TRP A 637 -20.81 8.17 9.68
CA TRP A 637 -21.45 8.55 8.44
C TRP A 637 -20.47 9.34 7.57
N ASP A 638 -20.47 9.05 6.27
CA ASP A 638 -19.56 9.66 5.30
C ASP A 638 -18.08 9.41 5.62
N PHE A 639 -17.70 8.16 5.52
CA PHE A 639 -16.36 7.70 5.85
C PHE A 639 -15.69 7.23 4.56
N ASP A 640 -14.66 7.97 4.16
CA ASP A 640 -13.87 7.67 2.99
C ASP A 640 -12.79 6.62 3.29
N HIS A 641 -12.90 5.40 2.75
CA HIS A 641 -11.83 4.40 2.88
C HIS A 641 -10.52 4.79 2.15
N GLY A 642 -10.55 5.66 1.15
CA GLY A 642 -9.34 6.21 0.52
C GLY A 642 -8.73 7.39 1.29
N GLN A 643 -9.59 8.20 1.94
CA GLN A 643 -9.24 9.46 2.61
C GLN A 643 -9.49 9.48 4.13
N THR A 644 -9.63 8.35 4.80
CA THR A 644 -9.80 8.32 6.29
C THR A 644 -8.53 8.64 7.05
N LYS A 645 -7.37 8.42 6.42
CA LYS A 645 -6.08 9.02 6.84
C LYS A 645 -6.02 10.54 6.66
N ASP A 646 -7.01 11.08 5.94
CA ASP A 646 -7.07 12.42 5.38
C ASP A 646 -8.22 13.29 5.97
N GLY A 647 -9.22 12.69 6.63
CA GLY A 647 -10.47 13.39 7.01
C GLY A 647 -11.35 13.68 5.79
N ALA A 648 -12.40 14.49 5.95
CA ALA A 648 -13.32 14.93 4.88
C ALA A 648 -12.70 15.97 3.92
N LEU A 649 -11.38 16.03 3.80
CA LEU A 649 -10.63 17.10 3.12
C LEU A 649 -10.21 16.68 1.70
N SER A 650 -11.14 16.57 0.77
CA SER A 650 -10.89 15.77 -0.44
C SER A 650 -10.10 16.41 -1.58
N LYS A 651 -9.86 17.72 -1.53
CA LYS A 651 -9.17 18.46 -2.60
C LYS A 651 -8.01 19.35 -2.14
N ALA A 652 -7.73 19.38 -0.84
CA ALA A 652 -6.59 20.15 -0.33
C ALA A 652 -5.29 19.42 -0.66
N ASP A 653 -4.39 20.12 -1.36
CA ASP A 653 -3.02 19.62 -1.49
C ASP A 653 -2.32 19.65 -0.12
N GLN A 654 -1.16 19.00 -0.02
CA GLN A 654 -0.42 18.93 1.24
C GLN A 654 -0.01 20.34 1.74
N ALA A 655 0.18 21.31 0.86
CA ALA A 655 0.54 22.68 1.24
C ALA A 655 -0.65 23.44 1.83
N ASP A 656 -1.85 23.25 1.28
CA ASP A 656 -3.10 23.82 1.76
C ASP A 656 -3.42 23.34 3.17
N VAL A 657 -3.32 22.03 3.40
CA VAL A 657 -3.51 21.41 4.72
C VAL A 657 -2.42 21.85 5.70
N ALA A 658 -1.16 21.90 5.26
CA ALA A 658 -0.08 22.34 6.13
C ALA A 658 -0.27 23.79 6.62
N GLY A 659 -0.78 24.66 5.75
CA GLY A 659 -1.13 26.03 6.13
C GLY A 659 -2.36 26.16 7.04
N LEU A 660 -2.94 25.07 7.54
CA LEU A 660 -3.99 25.06 8.56
C LEU A 660 -3.50 24.58 9.94
N ILE A 661 -2.27 24.06 10.03
CA ILE A 661 -1.72 23.41 11.23
C ILE A 661 -1.69 24.38 12.42
N ASP A 662 -1.08 25.55 12.24
CA ASP A 662 -0.93 26.54 13.30
C ASP A 662 -2.12 27.49 13.42
N GLU A 663 -3.04 27.45 12.47
CA GLU A 663 -4.22 28.31 12.45
C GLU A 663 -5.27 27.87 13.48
N PRO A 664 -5.95 28.79 14.19
CA PRO A 664 -7.01 28.44 15.11
C PRO A 664 -8.21 27.78 14.38
N MET A 665 -9.11 27.16 15.16
CA MET A 665 -10.30 26.50 14.62
C MET A 665 -11.23 27.47 13.87
N GLN A 666 -11.15 28.77 14.18
CA GLN A 666 -11.96 29.83 13.61
C GLN A 666 -11.39 30.47 12.34
N THR A 667 -10.19 30.08 11.90
CA THR A 667 -9.61 30.66 10.67
C THR A 667 -10.32 30.13 9.43
N LYS A 668 -10.91 31.03 8.66
CA LYS A 668 -11.51 30.71 7.36
C LYS A 668 -10.41 30.53 6.31
N LYS A 669 -10.29 29.33 5.77
CA LYS A 669 -9.50 29.05 4.56
C LYS A 669 -10.35 28.26 3.57
N THR A 670 -10.27 28.63 2.31
CA THR A 670 -11.05 28.09 1.19
C THR A 670 -10.55 26.71 0.77
N VAL A 671 -10.60 25.72 1.66
CA VAL A 671 -10.46 24.32 1.22
C VAL A 671 -11.80 23.96 0.55
N SER A 672 -11.82 24.02 -0.79
CA SER A 672 -12.99 23.97 -1.69
C SER A 672 -14.37 24.09 -1.03
N ASP A 673 -15.05 25.21 -1.27
CA ASP A 673 -16.41 25.58 -0.80
C ASP A 673 -17.55 24.63 -1.33
N ASP A 674 -17.28 23.34 -1.52
CA ASP A 674 -18.20 22.37 -2.12
C ASP A 674 -19.19 21.76 -1.10
N PHE A 675 -19.31 22.29 0.13
CA PHE A 675 -20.37 21.85 1.06
C PHE A 675 -21.75 22.34 0.61
N TRP A 676 -22.44 21.59 -0.25
CA TRP A 676 -23.80 21.93 -0.69
C TRP A 676 -24.85 21.96 0.43
N MET A 677 -24.59 21.37 1.61
CA MET A 677 -25.51 21.40 2.76
C MET A 677 -24.79 21.53 4.11
N GLU A 678 -24.38 22.75 4.43
CA GLU A 678 -23.75 23.17 5.68
C GLU A 678 -24.41 22.60 6.96
N VAL A 679 -25.73 22.42 6.97
CA VAL A 679 -26.46 21.83 8.12
C VAL A 679 -25.98 20.42 8.49
N TYR A 680 -25.61 19.58 7.51
CA TYR A 680 -25.13 18.23 7.78
C TYR A 680 -23.69 18.24 8.31
N ARG A 681 -22.85 19.15 7.80
CA ARG A 681 -21.51 19.40 8.36
C ARG A 681 -21.61 19.84 9.81
N GLN A 682 -22.41 20.85 10.09
CA GLN A 682 -22.58 21.37 11.43
C GLN A 682 -23.12 20.32 12.40
N GLY A 683 -24.11 19.52 11.98
CA GLY A 683 -24.63 18.44 12.81
C GLY A 683 -23.60 17.35 13.10
N TYR A 684 -22.75 17.03 12.12
CA TYR A 684 -21.69 16.03 12.28
C TYR A 684 -20.55 16.52 13.18
N VAL A 685 -20.06 17.75 12.96
CA VAL A 685 -19.09 18.43 13.84
C VAL A 685 -19.64 18.54 15.26
N ARG A 686 -20.93 18.88 15.42
CA ARG A 686 -21.59 18.93 16.73
C ARG A 686 -21.52 17.60 17.46
N GLY A 687 -21.86 16.49 16.79
CA GLY A 687 -21.80 15.15 17.37
C GLY A 687 -20.39 14.76 17.80
N ALA A 688 -19.39 15.00 16.94
CA ALA A 688 -17.99 14.70 17.25
C ALA A 688 -17.44 15.58 18.39
N MET A 689 -17.78 16.88 18.42
CA MET A 689 -17.40 17.79 19.50
C MET A 689 -18.05 17.39 20.84
N ALA A 690 -19.31 16.97 20.82
CA ALA A 690 -20.02 16.49 22.00
C ALA A 690 -19.38 15.21 22.55
N TYR A 691 -18.83 14.35 21.69
CA TYR A 691 -18.06 13.19 22.13
C TYR A 691 -16.67 13.58 22.66
N ASN A 692 -15.94 14.42 21.93
CA ASN A 692 -14.56 14.81 22.26
C ASN A 692 -14.49 15.64 23.54
N THR A 693 -15.24 16.73 23.60
CA THR A 693 -15.16 17.72 24.69
C THR A 693 -16.23 17.53 25.77
N GLY A 694 -17.26 16.73 25.50
CA GLY A 694 -18.45 16.65 26.34
C GLY A 694 -19.40 17.84 26.19
N GLN A 695 -19.08 18.81 25.31
CA GLN A 695 -19.88 20.01 25.06
C GLN A 695 -20.50 19.97 23.67
N THR A 696 -21.78 20.36 23.60
CA THR A 696 -22.51 20.48 22.34
C THR A 696 -22.46 21.94 21.87
N PRO A 697 -21.70 22.27 20.81
CA PRO A 697 -21.61 23.64 20.31
C PRO A 697 -22.95 24.12 19.72
N SER A 698 -23.25 25.40 19.93
CA SER A 698 -24.39 26.11 19.34
C SER A 698 -24.22 26.30 17.83
N ASP A 699 -25.32 26.57 17.12
CA ASP A 699 -25.29 26.88 15.67
C ASP A 699 -24.27 28.00 15.35
N LYS A 700 -24.28 29.07 16.16
CA LYS A 700 -23.38 30.21 15.99
C LYS A 700 -21.91 29.84 16.19
N GLU A 701 -21.60 28.93 17.11
CA GLU A 701 -20.22 28.45 17.30
C GLU A 701 -19.77 27.62 16.08
N LEU A 702 -20.64 26.73 15.58
CA LEU A 702 -20.37 25.89 14.42
C LEU A 702 -20.15 26.69 13.13
N GLU A 703 -20.88 27.79 12.93
CA GLU A 703 -20.67 28.73 11.82
C GLU A 703 -19.26 29.34 11.81
N THR A 704 -18.63 29.45 12.98
CA THR A 704 -17.27 29.98 13.10
C THR A 704 -16.19 28.91 12.99
N MET A 705 -16.52 27.62 13.14
CA MET A 705 -15.59 26.49 13.01
C MET A 705 -15.30 26.21 11.53
N THR A 706 -14.37 26.99 10.97
CA THR A 706 -14.07 27.05 9.53
C THR A 706 -12.71 26.45 9.18
N ASN A 707 -11.84 26.18 10.16
CA ASN A 707 -10.64 25.39 9.93
C ASN A 707 -11.02 23.90 9.86
N VAL A 708 -11.22 23.45 8.63
CA VAL A 708 -11.68 22.10 8.31
C VAL A 708 -10.74 20.99 8.78
N LEU A 709 -9.43 21.26 8.98
CA LEU A 709 -8.50 20.30 9.57
C LEU A 709 -8.82 20.08 11.06
N LYS A 710 -9.09 21.16 11.81
CA LYS A 710 -9.31 21.09 13.26
C LYS A 710 -10.74 20.71 13.65
N SER A 711 -11.70 21.02 12.78
CA SER A 711 -13.11 20.68 13.01
C SER A 711 -13.52 19.35 12.38
N ASP A 712 -12.59 18.59 11.77
CA ASP A 712 -12.92 17.33 11.13
C ASP A 712 -13.48 16.32 12.17
N PRO A 713 -14.70 15.81 11.98
CA PRO A 713 -15.33 14.92 12.96
C PRO A 713 -14.55 13.63 13.21
N PHE A 714 -13.91 13.05 12.19
CA PHE A 714 -13.11 11.84 12.35
C PHE A 714 -11.89 12.12 13.22
N PHE A 715 -11.17 13.21 12.96
CA PHE A 715 -10.01 13.59 13.78
C PHE A 715 -10.39 13.91 15.22
N LEU A 716 -11.53 14.55 15.46
CA LEU A 716 -12.03 14.83 16.81
C LEU A 716 -12.38 13.54 17.58
N ILE A 717 -12.99 12.55 16.91
CA ILE A 717 -13.29 11.25 17.54
C ILE A 717 -11.99 10.50 17.86
N LEU A 718 -11.04 10.48 16.92
CA LEU A 718 -9.74 9.84 17.10
C LEU A 718 -8.91 10.53 18.19
N GLU A 719 -8.94 11.86 18.27
CA GLU A 719 -8.30 12.63 19.35
C GLU A 719 -8.82 12.14 20.71
N LYS A 720 -10.15 12.04 20.86
CA LYS A 720 -10.75 11.59 22.10
C LYS A 720 -10.34 10.17 22.47
N ASP A 721 -10.41 9.24 21.52
CA ASP A 721 -10.02 7.85 21.72
C ASP A 721 -8.54 7.72 22.12
N LEU A 722 -7.67 8.54 21.53
CA LEU A 722 -6.27 8.61 21.93
C LEU A 722 -6.13 9.20 23.34
N LEU A 723 -6.71 10.36 23.63
CA LEU A 723 -6.59 10.97 24.95
C LEU A 723 -7.11 10.06 26.08
N ASP A 724 -8.18 9.29 25.84
CA ASP A 724 -8.69 8.27 26.77
C ASP A 724 -7.70 7.11 26.96
N VAL A 725 -7.03 6.69 25.89
CA VAL A 725 -5.98 5.67 25.97
C VAL A 725 -4.78 6.17 26.78
N ALA A 726 -4.45 7.46 26.70
CA ALA A 726 -3.32 8.02 27.44
C ALA A 726 -3.55 8.07 28.96
N GLY A 727 -4.81 8.16 29.41
CA GLY A 727 -5.15 8.48 30.79
C GLY A 727 -5.27 9.99 30.99
#